data_AF-A0A4R4RGZ5-F1
#
_entry.id   AF-A0A4R4RGZ5-F1
#
_cell.length_a   1.000
_cell.length_b   1.000
_cell.length_c   1.000
_cell.angle_alpha   90.00
_cell.angle_beta   90.00
_cell.angle_gamma   90.00
#
_symmetry.space_group_name_H-M   'P 1'
#
loop_
_entity.id
_entity.type
_entity.pdbx_description
1 polymer ?
#
loop_
_entity_poly.entity_id
_entity_poly.type
_entity_poly.pdbx_seq_one_letter_code
_entity_poly.pdbx_strand_id
1 'polypeptide(L)'
;MITVRWWSDAVATRTQGAPMVAALVALLAVAATAVPAQQASAVDAAPVAAAGTVLGASPELPPPPEDEDVPPPEPSTPEQDTASEQLIERYAPVVRVREQLEPCRDGEPYLPVSVDVVMDNDGVALRGPWTSNDLVEIAPGADRIETGLLEYHLDFPGDALDPGCGYEQWSRQISEGTAPTVYGRVVTDPARPGHVAVQYWFFYVYNDFNNLHEGDWEMIQLIIDAPDAVEALDVEPTSVGYSQHASAERALWGDDKLEIVDGTHPVVYPAEGSHANFFGDALYLGASSAAGVGCDDTNGPHTELGDLRTEAVPTDTDDYLAGYPWLGFDGRWGERQEAFYNGPTGPNMKYQWTAPIRWSETSWRDSSATVPLGSSLGPSATGAFCGVVEAGSNLLLQLIRNPAAVLLLLAGAVLAIVVIATRTTWTPSDPYPVAQRRSWGRILGASRRMYGRHPLLFTGIGLVYVPVMLLAAGLQWVLVEAGELTSLVDTDGDQNAATVFVVVLLGGAISLLAYFCVVAAVAQALHDLDAGRPVTVLSAYGEVRRHLRPLALVAARLVVVCWALLIFVFTAPLALIYAVRNGFAVQAVMMEDRSTGDAIRRSRDVVRGHWWRTTAVAALVVGLGAITGPLVGVVLLLVSDGSFDVINLITALVYVVAIPFVAIVLGYLYLDLRVRAGSPEPGEARPDVPAGAWP
;
A
#
# COMPACT_ATOMS: atom_id res chain seq x y z
N MET A 1 -39.03 -5.65 -44.98
CA MET A 1 -38.99 -4.57 -45.98
C MET A 1 -39.78 -3.37 -45.45
N ILE A 2 -39.20 -2.60 -44.52
CA ILE A 2 -39.63 -1.23 -44.20
C ILE A 2 -38.35 -0.43 -43.98
N THR A 3 -38.26 0.66 -44.73
CA THR A 3 -37.08 1.42 -45.13
C THR A 3 -36.53 2.35 -44.07
N VAL A 4 -35.21 2.34 -43.92
CA VAL A 4 -34.39 3.34 -43.23
C VAL A 4 -34.43 4.66 -44.03
N ARG A 5 -34.72 5.78 -43.36
CA ARG A 5 -34.48 7.13 -43.89
C ARG A 5 -33.50 7.85 -42.96
N TRP A 6 -32.27 7.98 -43.43
CA TRP A 6 -31.28 8.92 -42.92
C TRP A 6 -31.77 10.34 -43.18
N TRP A 7 -31.68 11.23 -42.18
CA TRP A 7 -31.38 12.64 -42.39
C TRP A 7 -30.47 13.11 -41.25
N SER A 8 -29.33 13.61 -41.69
CA SER A 8 -28.25 14.25 -40.98
C SER A 8 -28.67 15.58 -40.37
N ASP A 9 -28.36 15.80 -39.10
CA ASP A 9 -28.04 17.14 -38.59
C ASP A 9 -26.89 17.02 -37.59
N ALA A 10 -25.75 17.55 -38.02
CA ALA A 10 -24.54 17.67 -37.24
C ALA A 10 -24.73 18.77 -36.18
N VAL A 11 -25.00 18.36 -34.93
CA VAL A 11 -24.70 19.21 -33.78
C VAL A 11 -23.24 18.97 -33.44
N ALA A 12 -22.38 19.88 -33.92
CA ALA A 12 -21.00 19.98 -33.48
C ALA A 12 -20.96 20.37 -31.99
N THR A 13 -21.04 19.38 -31.11
CA THR A 13 -20.58 19.52 -29.73
C THR A 13 -19.05 19.62 -29.78
N ARG A 14 -18.53 20.84 -29.75
CA ARG A 14 -17.14 21.07 -29.34
C ARG A 14 -17.00 20.59 -27.90
N THR A 15 -16.66 19.32 -27.72
CA THR A 15 -16.05 18.78 -26.51
C THR A 15 -14.64 19.34 -26.43
N GLN A 16 -14.51 20.57 -25.92
CA GLN A 16 -13.23 21.01 -25.39
C GLN A 16 -12.91 20.13 -24.18
N GLY A 17 -11.98 19.20 -24.40
CA GLY A 17 -11.50 18.20 -23.46
C GLY A 17 -11.11 18.80 -22.11
N ALA A 18 -11.19 17.96 -21.08
CA ALA A 18 -10.86 18.29 -19.71
C ALA A 18 -9.42 18.85 -19.60
N PRO A 19 -9.22 20.12 -19.22
CA PRO A 19 -7.88 20.66 -19.01
C PRO A 19 -7.18 19.98 -17.83
N MET A 20 -7.91 19.30 -16.95
CA MET A 20 -7.33 18.49 -15.88
C MET A 20 -6.72 17.19 -16.41
N VAL A 21 -7.35 16.52 -17.38
CA VAL A 21 -6.76 15.36 -18.06
C VAL A 21 -5.62 15.82 -18.96
N ALA A 22 -5.76 16.93 -19.66
CA ALA A 22 -4.67 17.47 -20.48
C ALA A 22 -3.48 18.00 -19.64
N ALA A 23 -3.72 18.59 -18.47
CA ALA A 23 -2.68 19.02 -17.54
C ALA A 23 -2.06 17.84 -16.78
N LEU A 24 -2.84 16.80 -16.43
CA LEU A 24 -2.33 15.55 -15.87
C LEU A 24 -1.50 14.78 -16.91
N VAL A 25 -1.97 14.70 -18.16
CA VAL A 25 -1.23 14.12 -19.29
C VAL A 25 0.01 14.96 -19.63
N ALA A 26 -0.06 16.29 -19.53
CA ALA A 26 1.12 17.15 -19.69
C ALA A 26 2.11 17.03 -18.52
N LEU A 27 1.63 16.86 -17.28
CA LEU A 27 2.50 16.57 -16.12
C LEU A 27 3.14 15.18 -16.25
N LEU A 28 2.37 14.17 -16.65
CA LEU A 28 2.85 12.82 -16.94
C LEU A 28 3.88 12.82 -18.09
N ALA A 29 3.64 13.63 -19.14
CA ALA A 29 4.57 13.77 -20.26
C ALA A 29 5.85 14.54 -19.88
N VAL A 30 5.76 15.58 -19.04
CA VAL A 30 6.93 16.31 -18.53
C VAL A 30 7.72 15.43 -17.55
N ALA A 31 7.06 14.66 -16.69
CA ALA A 31 7.69 13.68 -15.81
C ALA A 31 8.41 12.58 -16.61
N ALA A 32 7.79 12.05 -17.67
CA ALA A 32 8.40 11.08 -18.57
C ALA A 32 9.64 11.62 -19.32
N THR A 33 9.78 12.94 -19.46
CA THR A 33 10.97 13.58 -20.07
C THR A 33 12.03 14.03 -19.06
N ALA A 34 11.71 14.07 -17.77
CA ALA A 34 12.59 14.56 -16.70
C ALA A 34 13.33 13.42 -15.96
N VAL A 35 12.88 12.17 -16.14
CA VAL A 35 13.59 10.98 -15.66
C VAL A 35 14.60 10.57 -16.74
N PRO A 36 15.92 10.61 -16.48
CA PRO A 36 16.90 10.07 -17.43
C PRO A 36 16.64 8.57 -17.59
N ALA A 37 16.35 8.13 -18.81
CA ALA A 37 16.34 6.71 -19.14
C ALA A 37 17.77 6.19 -18.96
N GLN A 38 18.03 5.51 -17.84
CA GLN A 38 19.24 4.73 -17.71
C GLN A 38 19.08 3.49 -18.59
N GLN A 39 20.02 3.30 -19.51
CA GLN A 39 20.03 2.16 -20.41
C GLN A 39 20.06 0.89 -19.58
N ALA A 40 18.91 0.21 -19.47
CA ALA A 40 18.90 -1.23 -19.27
C ALA A 40 19.74 -1.81 -20.41
N SER A 41 20.87 -2.42 -20.06
CA SER A 41 21.62 -3.27 -20.98
C SER A 41 20.66 -4.32 -21.51
N ALA A 42 20.38 -4.20 -22.80
CA ALA A 42 19.44 -5.04 -23.53
C ALA A 42 19.83 -6.52 -23.42
N VAL A 43 18.98 -7.30 -22.76
CA VAL A 43 18.70 -8.68 -23.13
C VAL A 43 17.18 -8.78 -23.27
N ASP A 44 16.73 -9.31 -24.39
CA ASP A 44 15.41 -9.13 -25.00
C ASP A 44 14.20 -9.25 -24.06
N ALA A 45 13.64 -8.11 -23.64
CA ALA A 45 12.26 -8.04 -23.15
C ALA A 45 11.34 -7.64 -24.32
N ALA A 46 10.63 -8.61 -24.89
CA ALA A 46 9.55 -8.34 -25.84
C ALA A 46 8.41 -7.55 -25.14
N PRO A 47 7.75 -6.62 -25.85
CA PRO A 47 6.80 -5.70 -25.23
C PRO A 47 5.47 -6.42 -24.92
N VAL A 48 5.12 -6.57 -23.64
CA VAL A 48 3.78 -7.00 -23.25
C VAL A 48 2.82 -5.83 -23.47
N ALA A 49 2.14 -5.88 -24.61
CA ALA A 49 1.02 -5.03 -24.92
C ALA A 49 -0.14 -5.27 -23.93
N ALA A 50 -0.81 -4.19 -23.56
CA ALA A 50 -2.07 -4.11 -22.84
C ALA A 50 -2.91 -5.41 -22.83
N ALA A 51 -3.00 -6.06 -21.67
CA ALA A 51 -3.95 -7.13 -21.40
C ALA A 51 -4.79 -6.75 -20.18
N GLY A 52 -5.89 -6.05 -20.42
CA GLY A 52 -7.06 -6.24 -19.58
C GLY A 52 -7.55 -7.67 -19.80
N THR A 53 -7.93 -8.34 -18.71
CA THR A 53 -8.57 -9.67 -18.70
C THR A 53 -7.65 -10.86 -18.94
N VAL A 54 -6.79 -11.20 -17.96
CA VAL A 54 -6.49 -12.60 -17.60
C VAL A 54 -6.32 -12.66 -16.08
N LEU A 55 -7.42 -12.96 -15.36
CA LEU A 55 -7.36 -13.57 -14.03
C LEU A 55 -7.16 -15.07 -14.31
N GLY A 56 -5.97 -15.61 -14.09
CA GLY A 56 -5.71 -17.03 -14.35
C GLY A 56 -4.25 -17.35 -14.60
N ALA A 57 -3.44 -17.26 -13.55
CA ALA A 57 -2.26 -18.07 -13.27
C ALA A 57 -1.53 -17.42 -12.08
N SER A 58 -1.24 -18.19 -11.03
CA SER A 58 -0.19 -17.81 -10.09
C SER A 58 1.11 -17.62 -10.88
N PRO A 59 1.95 -16.62 -10.56
CA PRO A 59 3.22 -16.43 -11.25
C PRO A 59 4.22 -17.47 -10.73
N GLU A 60 3.99 -18.74 -11.03
CA GLU A 60 5.02 -19.76 -10.93
C GLU A 60 6.08 -19.41 -11.98
N LEU A 61 7.34 -19.32 -11.55
CA LEU A 61 8.45 -19.25 -12.48
C LEU A 61 8.34 -20.47 -13.42
N PRO A 62 8.46 -20.28 -14.75
CA PRO A 62 8.43 -21.41 -15.67
C PRO A 62 9.49 -22.44 -15.24
N PRO A 63 9.19 -23.74 -15.35
CA PRO A 63 10.19 -24.77 -15.08
C PRO A 63 11.45 -24.50 -15.93
N PRO A 64 12.64 -24.86 -15.43
CA PRO A 64 13.87 -24.66 -16.16
C PRO A 64 13.75 -25.24 -17.58
N PRO A 65 14.34 -24.59 -18.60
CA PRO A 65 14.48 -25.24 -19.90
C PRO A 65 15.20 -26.58 -19.70
N GLU A 66 14.64 -27.63 -20.31
CA GLU A 66 15.27 -28.94 -20.37
C GLU A 66 16.56 -28.81 -21.19
N ASP A 67 17.71 -28.81 -20.53
CA ASP A 67 18.99 -28.93 -21.20
C ASP A 67 19.21 -30.41 -21.52
N GLU A 68 18.88 -30.82 -22.74
CA GLU A 68 18.96 -32.22 -23.23
C GLU A 68 20.38 -32.84 -23.13
N ASP A 69 21.41 -32.05 -22.80
CA ASP A 69 22.82 -32.43 -22.77
C ASP A 69 23.46 -32.48 -21.35
N VAL A 70 22.67 -32.32 -20.28
CA VAL A 70 23.20 -32.33 -18.90
C VAL A 70 23.10 -33.74 -18.29
N PRO A 71 24.22 -34.40 -17.94
CA PRO A 71 24.18 -35.70 -17.31
C PRO A 71 23.49 -35.62 -15.94
N PRO A 72 22.75 -36.68 -15.53
CA PRO A 72 22.17 -36.73 -14.20
C PRO A 72 23.25 -36.59 -13.12
N PRO A 73 22.96 -35.95 -11.98
CA PRO A 73 23.92 -35.81 -10.90
C PRO A 73 24.41 -37.18 -10.44
N GLU A 74 25.72 -37.29 -10.17
CA GLU A 74 26.28 -38.50 -9.58
C GLU A 74 25.80 -38.62 -8.11
N PRO A 75 25.56 -39.85 -7.61
CA PRO A 75 25.19 -40.06 -6.21
C PRO A 75 26.25 -39.47 -5.28
N SER A 76 25.81 -38.92 -4.15
CA SER A 76 26.72 -38.39 -3.16
C SER A 76 27.54 -39.51 -2.52
N THR A 77 28.76 -39.14 -2.11
CA THR A 77 29.62 -40.05 -1.33
C THR A 77 29.44 -39.76 0.16
N PRO A 78 29.71 -40.72 1.06
CA PRO A 78 29.61 -40.47 2.51
C PRO A 78 30.47 -39.28 3.00
N GLU A 79 31.57 -39.00 2.31
CA GLU A 79 32.42 -37.83 2.57
C GLU A 79 31.72 -36.52 2.18
N GLN A 80 31.04 -36.49 1.03
CA GLN A 80 30.21 -35.36 0.61
C GLN A 80 29.01 -35.15 1.53
N ASP A 81 28.37 -36.22 2.00
CA ASP A 81 27.25 -36.11 2.94
C ASP A 81 27.70 -35.50 4.27
N THR A 82 28.83 -35.99 4.80
CA THR A 82 29.42 -35.45 6.04
C THR A 82 29.85 -33.98 5.88
N ALA A 83 30.38 -33.61 4.71
CA ALA A 83 30.72 -32.21 4.41
C ALA A 83 29.47 -31.33 4.28
N SER A 84 28.39 -31.87 3.71
CA SER A 84 27.11 -31.18 3.56
C SER A 84 26.48 -30.86 4.91
N GLU A 85 26.45 -31.83 5.84
CA GLU A 85 25.98 -31.62 7.21
C GLU A 85 26.79 -30.53 7.93
N GLN A 86 28.12 -30.54 7.78
CA GLN A 86 28.99 -29.51 8.37
C GLN A 86 28.73 -28.11 7.80
N LEU A 87 28.49 -27.99 6.49
CA LEU A 87 28.12 -26.71 5.88
C LEU A 87 26.78 -26.21 6.40
N ILE A 88 25.80 -27.11 6.50
CA ILE A 88 24.46 -26.81 7.02
C ILE A 88 24.54 -26.30 8.47
N GLU A 89 25.30 -26.95 9.33
CA GLU A 89 25.48 -26.52 10.72
C GLU A 89 26.25 -25.18 10.81
N ARG A 90 27.31 -25.03 10.02
CA ARG A 90 28.18 -23.85 10.03
C ARG A 90 27.45 -22.56 9.66
N TYR A 91 26.59 -22.61 8.65
CA TYR A 91 25.90 -21.43 8.11
C TYR A 91 24.43 -21.34 8.53
N ALA A 92 24.01 -22.09 9.57
CA ALA A 92 22.62 -22.09 10.03
C ALA A 92 22.14 -20.67 10.36
N PRO A 93 20.95 -20.25 9.91
CA PRO A 93 20.51 -18.87 10.10
C PRO A 93 20.11 -18.57 11.54
N VAL A 94 20.28 -17.30 11.92
CA VAL A 94 19.60 -16.73 13.10
C VAL A 94 18.32 -16.07 12.62
N VAL A 95 17.17 -16.47 13.18
CA VAL A 95 15.86 -15.97 12.75
C VAL A 95 15.30 -15.01 13.78
N ARG A 96 14.97 -13.79 13.35
CA ARG A 96 14.35 -12.75 14.16
C ARG A 96 12.97 -12.42 13.59
N VAL A 97 11.92 -12.78 14.33
CA VAL A 97 10.53 -12.51 13.93
C VAL A 97 9.98 -11.32 14.72
N ARG A 98 8.97 -10.60 14.19
CA ARG A 98 8.29 -9.54 14.96
C ARG A 98 7.70 -10.11 16.25
N GLU A 99 7.97 -9.47 17.38
CA GLU A 99 7.48 -9.93 18.68
C GLU A 99 5.96 -9.83 18.75
N GLN A 100 5.31 -10.95 19.12
CA GLN A 100 3.88 -10.99 19.42
C GLN A 100 3.64 -11.15 20.93
N LEU A 101 3.18 -10.08 21.58
CA LEU A 101 2.97 -10.04 23.04
C LEU A 101 1.66 -10.69 23.49
N GLU A 102 0.63 -10.61 22.66
CA GLU A 102 -0.71 -11.12 22.94
C GLU A 102 -1.17 -12.01 21.77
N PRO A 103 -1.76 -13.20 22.04
CA PRO A 103 -2.32 -14.01 20.97
C PRO A 103 -3.40 -13.27 20.18
N CYS A 104 -3.44 -13.50 18.87
CA CYS A 104 -4.38 -12.86 17.93
C CYS A 104 -4.22 -11.33 17.86
N ARG A 105 -3.01 -10.80 18.07
CA ARG A 105 -2.66 -9.37 17.99
C ARG A 105 -1.43 -9.17 17.10
N ASP A 106 -1.05 -7.91 16.95
CA ASP A 106 0.13 -7.45 16.19
C ASP A 106 1.40 -8.22 16.57
N GLY A 107 2.20 -8.58 15.56
CA GLY A 107 3.41 -9.39 15.68
C GLY A 107 3.22 -10.78 15.05
N GLU A 108 4.31 -11.45 14.70
CA GLU A 108 4.29 -12.71 13.94
C GLU A 108 3.82 -13.89 14.81
N PRO A 109 2.64 -14.50 14.54
CA PRO A 109 2.15 -15.65 15.29
C PRO A 109 2.69 -17.01 14.81
N TYR A 110 3.16 -17.09 13.56
CA TYR A 110 3.60 -18.32 12.90
C TYR A 110 5.12 -18.44 12.92
N LEU A 111 5.61 -19.40 13.69
CA LEU A 111 7.01 -19.79 13.66
C LEU A 111 7.23 -20.86 12.58
N PRO A 112 8.45 -21.02 12.04
CA PRO A 112 8.74 -22.13 11.15
C PRO A 112 8.64 -23.46 11.92
N VAL A 113 7.81 -24.38 11.44
CA VAL A 113 7.50 -25.65 12.13
C VAL A 113 8.09 -26.85 11.38
N SER A 114 8.29 -27.97 12.10
CA SER A 114 8.55 -29.23 11.41
C SER A 114 7.30 -29.65 10.64
N VAL A 115 7.45 -30.05 9.38
CA VAL A 115 6.38 -30.65 8.57
C VAL A 115 5.73 -31.85 9.27
N ASP A 116 6.47 -32.57 10.11
CA ASP A 116 5.92 -33.72 10.84
C ASP A 116 4.75 -33.36 11.75
N VAL A 117 4.61 -32.09 12.18
CA VAL A 117 3.48 -31.68 13.04
C VAL A 117 2.14 -31.62 12.29
N VAL A 118 2.18 -31.50 10.96
CA VAL A 118 1.00 -31.55 10.09
C VAL A 118 0.73 -32.94 9.52
N MET A 119 1.70 -33.87 9.61
CA MET A 119 1.53 -35.27 9.24
C MET A 119 0.82 -36.04 10.37
N ASP A 120 0.01 -37.04 10.01
CA ASP A 120 -0.80 -37.85 10.96
C ASP A 120 -1.70 -37.02 11.89
N ASN A 121 -1.96 -35.76 11.54
CA ASN A 121 -2.76 -34.81 12.30
C ASN A 121 -4.23 -34.92 11.92
N ASP A 122 -5.12 -35.13 12.88
CA ASP A 122 -6.55 -35.33 12.64
C ASP A 122 -7.31 -34.06 12.19
N GLY A 123 -6.64 -32.90 12.23
CA GLY A 123 -7.10 -31.66 11.63
C GLY A 123 -6.79 -31.53 10.14
N VAL A 124 -5.87 -32.33 9.58
CA VAL A 124 -5.42 -32.23 8.18
C VAL A 124 -6.11 -33.29 7.33
N ALA A 125 -6.61 -32.87 6.16
CA ALA A 125 -7.25 -33.75 5.20
C ALA A 125 -6.48 -33.79 3.88
N LEU A 126 -6.21 -35.00 3.36
CA LEU A 126 -5.76 -35.18 1.99
C LEU A 126 -6.98 -35.18 1.08
N ARG A 127 -7.00 -34.25 0.13
CA ARG A 127 -8.08 -34.13 -0.86
C ARG A 127 -7.56 -34.15 -2.28
N GLY A 128 -8.32 -34.76 -3.19
CA GLY A 128 -8.06 -34.77 -4.62
C GLY A 128 -8.15 -36.14 -5.31
N PRO A 129 -7.99 -36.18 -6.64
CA PRO A 129 -8.14 -35.02 -7.53
C PRO A 129 -9.60 -34.53 -7.48
N TRP A 130 -9.85 -33.26 -7.78
CA TRP A 130 -11.15 -32.65 -7.53
C TRP A 130 -12.31 -33.28 -8.31
N THR A 131 -13.15 -34.01 -7.58
CA THR A 131 -14.41 -34.59 -8.05
C THR A 131 -15.52 -34.27 -7.05
N SER A 132 -16.74 -34.79 -7.23
CA SER A 132 -17.84 -34.59 -6.26
C SER A 132 -17.60 -35.24 -4.89
N ASN A 133 -16.61 -36.13 -4.76
CA ASN A 133 -16.17 -36.72 -3.50
C ASN A 133 -14.64 -36.73 -3.49
N ASP A 134 -14.07 -35.64 -3.00
CA ASP A 134 -12.67 -35.27 -3.08
C ASP A 134 -11.86 -35.63 -1.84
N LEU A 135 -12.50 -35.88 -0.70
CA LEU A 135 -11.82 -36.36 0.52
C LEU A 135 -11.26 -37.77 0.30
N VAL A 136 -9.94 -37.89 0.38
CA VAL A 136 -9.20 -39.16 0.27
C VAL A 136 -9.03 -39.76 1.66
N GLU A 137 -8.51 -38.96 2.59
CA GLU A 137 -8.09 -39.40 3.93
C GLU A 137 -8.01 -38.20 4.89
N ILE A 138 -8.16 -38.46 6.19
CA ILE A 138 -7.89 -37.52 7.28
C ILE A 138 -6.68 -38.05 8.04
N ALA A 139 -5.80 -37.16 8.50
CA ALA A 139 -4.51 -37.51 9.09
C ALA A 139 -3.62 -38.32 8.14
N PRO A 140 -3.32 -37.81 6.92
CA PRO A 140 -2.37 -38.49 6.05
C PRO A 140 -0.97 -38.50 6.69
N GLY A 141 -0.34 -39.67 6.74
CA GLY A 141 1.08 -39.80 7.10
C GLY A 141 2.01 -39.40 5.95
N ALA A 142 3.28 -39.13 6.24
CA ALA A 142 4.26 -38.71 5.23
C ALA A 142 4.45 -39.73 4.10
N ASP A 143 4.54 -41.03 4.43
CA ASP A 143 4.68 -42.12 3.45
C ASP A 143 3.52 -42.18 2.46
N ARG A 144 2.33 -41.66 2.83
CA ARG A 144 1.14 -41.68 1.99
C ARG A 144 1.30 -40.79 0.76
N ILE A 145 2.05 -39.70 0.91
CA ILE A 145 2.19 -38.63 -0.07
C ILE A 145 3.54 -38.67 -0.81
N GLU A 146 4.45 -39.55 -0.40
CA GLU A 146 5.79 -39.77 -0.98
C GLU A 146 5.75 -40.09 -2.48
N THR A 147 4.73 -40.81 -2.96
CA THR A 147 4.70 -41.35 -4.32
C THR A 147 4.36 -40.32 -5.41
N GLY A 148 4.29 -39.03 -5.07
CA GLY A 148 3.77 -37.98 -5.94
C GLY A 148 2.24 -38.00 -6.03
N LEU A 149 1.62 -36.84 -5.82
CA LEU A 149 0.16 -36.66 -5.83
C LEU A 149 -0.19 -35.30 -6.46
N LEU A 150 0.12 -35.16 -7.74
CA LEU A 150 -0.18 -33.96 -8.51
C LEU A 150 -1.68 -33.63 -8.47
N GLU A 151 -2.02 -32.36 -8.28
CA GLU A 151 -3.40 -31.82 -8.11
C GLU A 151 -4.11 -32.18 -6.80
N TYR A 152 -3.44 -32.85 -5.86
CA TYR A 152 -3.97 -33.07 -4.51
C TYR A 152 -3.60 -31.92 -3.58
N HIS A 153 -4.34 -31.81 -2.48
CA HIS A 153 -4.23 -30.75 -1.48
C HIS A 153 -4.18 -31.34 -0.07
N LEU A 154 -3.30 -30.79 0.77
CA LEU A 154 -3.32 -30.97 2.22
C LEU A 154 -4.14 -29.85 2.84
N ASP A 155 -5.45 -30.07 2.99
CA ASP A 155 -6.44 -29.13 3.52
C ASP A 155 -6.30 -29.03 5.06
N PHE A 156 -5.95 -27.84 5.56
CA PHE A 156 -5.77 -27.57 7.00
C PHE A 156 -7.11 -27.15 7.64
N PRO A 157 -7.24 -27.18 8.99
CA PRO A 157 -8.54 -26.95 9.60
C PRO A 157 -8.87 -25.45 9.67
N GLY A 158 -9.80 -24.99 8.83
CA GLY A 158 -10.27 -23.60 8.89
C GLY A 158 -11.05 -23.13 7.67
N ASP A 159 -11.04 -21.82 7.48
CA ASP A 159 -11.42 -21.11 6.24
C ASP A 159 -10.28 -20.15 5.95
N ALA A 160 -9.45 -20.43 4.93
CA ALA A 160 -8.26 -19.64 4.67
C ALA A 160 -8.60 -18.20 4.26
N LEU A 161 -9.83 -17.90 3.85
CA LEU A 161 -10.27 -16.55 3.50
C LEU A 161 -10.98 -15.84 4.67
N ASP A 162 -11.13 -16.51 5.81
CA ASP A 162 -11.63 -15.97 7.09
C ASP A 162 -10.86 -16.52 8.29
N PRO A 163 -9.52 -16.37 8.33
CA PRO A 163 -8.67 -17.08 9.28
C PRO A 163 -9.02 -16.78 10.73
N GLY A 164 -9.51 -15.56 11.02
CA GLY A 164 -9.79 -15.12 12.37
C GLY A 164 -8.54 -15.30 13.24
N CYS A 165 -8.65 -16.13 14.29
CA CYS A 165 -7.47 -16.61 15.04
C CYS A 165 -7.37 -18.14 15.04
N GLY A 166 -8.05 -18.80 14.10
CA GLY A 166 -8.11 -20.27 14.03
C GLY A 166 -6.75 -20.87 13.73
N TYR A 167 -6.10 -20.41 12.66
CA TYR A 167 -4.80 -20.93 12.25
C TYR A 167 -3.68 -20.64 13.26
N GLU A 168 -3.67 -19.47 13.91
CA GLU A 168 -2.70 -19.20 14.98
C GLU A 168 -2.88 -20.19 16.15
N GLN A 169 -4.10 -20.37 16.62
CA GLN A 169 -4.38 -21.29 17.73
C GLN A 169 -4.00 -22.73 17.37
N TRP A 170 -4.32 -23.15 16.14
CA TRP A 170 -3.97 -24.47 15.64
C TRP A 170 -2.46 -24.64 15.49
N SER A 171 -1.75 -23.65 14.93
CA SER A 171 -0.29 -23.63 14.81
C SER A 171 0.40 -23.86 16.16
N ARG A 172 -0.01 -23.09 17.18
CA ARG A 172 0.51 -23.21 18.55
C ARG A 172 0.19 -24.57 19.16
N GLN A 173 -0.99 -25.13 18.87
CA GLN A 173 -1.40 -26.43 19.37
C GLN A 173 -0.57 -27.57 18.77
N ILE A 174 -0.41 -27.61 17.45
CA ILE A 174 0.29 -28.71 16.77
C ILE A 174 1.80 -28.66 17.00
N SER A 175 2.33 -27.46 17.28
CA SER A 175 3.75 -27.24 17.55
C SER A 175 4.09 -27.30 19.05
N GLU A 176 3.11 -27.57 19.92
CA GLU A 176 3.33 -27.60 21.37
C GLU A 176 4.39 -28.65 21.73
N GLY A 177 5.46 -28.22 22.43
CA GLY A 177 6.56 -29.10 22.84
C GLY A 177 7.56 -29.44 21.72
N THR A 178 7.42 -28.82 20.54
CA THR A 178 8.40 -28.90 19.45
C THR A 178 9.26 -27.63 19.39
N ALA A 179 10.44 -27.75 18.80
CA ALA A 179 11.28 -26.60 18.50
C ALA A 179 10.96 -26.07 17.10
N PRO A 180 10.98 -24.74 16.87
CA PRO A 180 10.97 -24.18 15.52
C PRO A 180 12.04 -24.89 14.66
N THR A 181 11.70 -25.25 13.42
CA THR A 181 12.55 -26.13 12.60
C THR A 181 12.81 -25.52 11.23
N VAL A 182 14.05 -25.64 10.75
CA VAL A 182 14.49 -25.28 9.40
C VAL A 182 15.18 -26.46 8.73
N TYR A 183 15.00 -26.60 7.42
CA TYR A 183 15.55 -27.72 6.65
C TYR A 183 16.74 -27.24 5.80
N GLY A 184 17.94 -27.68 6.18
CA GLY A 184 19.18 -27.40 5.47
C GLY A 184 19.43 -28.40 4.33
N ARG A 185 19.87 -27.92 3.17
CA ARG A 185 20.26 -28.77 2.04
C ARG A 185 21.48 -28.21 1.33
N VAL A 186 22.43 -29.06 0.98
CA VAL A 186 23.56 -28.69 0.11
C VAL A 186 23.36 -29.32 -1.25
N VAL A 187 23.49 -28.56 -2.32
CA VAL A 187 23.20 -29.05 -3.67
C VAL A 187 24.00 -28.28 -4.72
N THR A 188 24.36 -28.95 -5.81
CA THR A 188 24.99 -28.35 -7.00
C THR A 188 23.97 -28.17 -8.13
N ASP A 189 24.24 -27.28 -9.08
CA ASP A 189 23.46 -27.17 -10.31
C ASP A 189 24.29 -27.77 -11.46
N PRO A 190 23.89 -28.92 -12.03
CA PRO A 190 24.65 -29.59 -13.08
C PRO A 190 24.92 -28.72 -14.33
N ALA A 191 24.06 -27.74 -14.61
CA ALA A 191 24.26 -26.80 -15.71
C ALA A 191 25.26 -25.69 -15.36
N ARG A 192 25.59 -25.50 -14.08
CA ARG A 192 26.53 -24.48 -13.55
C ARG A 192 27.54 -25.12 -12.59
N PRO A 193 28.48 -25.93 -13.11
CA PRO A 193 29.51 -26.56 -12.30
C PRO A 193 30.43 -25.52 -11.64
N GLY A 194 31.03 -25.88 -10.51
CA GLY A 194 31.93 -24.99 -9.77
C GLY A 194 31.23 -24.10 -8.74
N HIS A 195 29.94 -24.31 -8.51
CA HIS A 195 29.19 -23.65 -7.45
C HIS A 195 28.39 -24.66 -6.63
N VAL A 196 28.35 -24.41 -5.32
CA VAL A 196 27.51 -25.12 -4.35
C VAL A 196 26.50 -24.15 -3.77
N ALA A 197 25.25 -24.57 -3.69
CA ALA A 197 24.19 -23.88 -2.98
C ALA A 197 23.95 -24.54 -1.61
N VAL A 198 23.95 -23.74 -0.54
CA VAL A 198 23.50 -24.14 0.80
C VAL A 198 22.16 -23.46 1.04
N GLN A 199 21.09 -24.25 1.10
CA GLN A 199 19.71 -23.81 1.24
C GLN A 199 19.20 -24.05 2.65
N TYR A 200 18.39 -23.14 3.18
CA TYR A 200 17.62 -23.32 4.40
C TYR A 200 16.16 -23.02 4.10
N TRP A 201 15.30 -24.01 4.26
CA TRP A 201 13.86 -23.94 3.96
C TRP A 201 13.04 -23.81 5.24
N PHE A 202 12.05 -22.91 5.21
CA PHE A 202 11.13 -22.61 6.29
C PHE A 202 9.72 -23.02 5.87
N PHE A 203 9.03 -23.77 6.72
CA PHE A 203 7.62 -24.11 6.52
C PHE A 203 6.75 -23.41 7.57
N TYR A 204 5.77 -22.64 7.10
CA TYR A 204 4.76 -22.03 7.96
C TYR A 204 3.40 -22.64 7.63
N VAL A 205 2.56 -22.78 8.66
CA VAL A 205 1.25 -23.43 8.47
C VAL A 205 0.24 -22.54 7.74
N TYR A 206 0.46 -21.23 7.70
CA TYR A 206 -0.47 -20.27 7.14
C TYR A 206 0.23 -18.96 6.78
N ASN A 207 -0.09 -18.39 5.62
CA ASN A 207 0.33 -17.06 5.16
C ASN A 207 -0.81 -16.05 5.39
N ASP A 208 -0.65 -15.17 6.38
CA ASP A 208 -1.61 -14.11 6.74
C ASP A 208 -1.24 -12.76 6.09
N PHE A 209 -1.02 -12.77 4.78
CA PHE A 209 -0.74 -11.58 3.98
C PHE A 209 -1.89 -11.23 3.02
N ASN A 210 -1.66 -10.30 2.08
CA ASN A 210 -2.63 -9.90 1.07
C ASN A 210 -3.18 -11.07 0.22
N ASN A 211 -2.43 -12.16 0.13
CA ASN A 211 -2.74 -13.40 -0.59
C ASN A 211 -2.96 -14.57 0.38
N LEU A 212 -3.90 -14.45 1.32
CA LEU A 212 -4.22 -15.48 2.31
C LEU A 212 -4.22 -16.92 1.75
N HIS A 213 -3.37 -17.80 2.30
CA HIS A 213 -3.39 -19.22 1.97
C HIS A 213 -2.83 -20.07 3.11
N GLU A 214 -3.33 -21.30 3.18
CA GLU A 214 -2.75 -22.35 4.01
C GLU A 214 -1.41 -22.80 3.45
N GLY A 215 -0.48 -23.16 4.34
CA GLY A 215 0.87 -23.57 4.00
C GLY A 215 1.71 -22.43 3.42
N ASP A 216 2.98 -22.36 3.79
CA ASP A 216 3.91 -21.42 3.18
C ASP A 216 5.34 -21.95 3.21
N TRP A 217 6.07 -21.72 2.11
CA TRP A 217 7.42 -22.24 1.91
C TRP A 217 8.36 -21.14 1.46
N GLU A 218 9.23 -20.74 2.37
CA GLU A 218 10.23 -19.69 2.18
C GLU A 218 11.65 -20.28 2.34
N MET A 219 12.69 -19.54 1.94
CA MET A 219 14.08 -19.99 2.07
C MET A 219 15.11 -18.86 2.10
N ILE A 220 16.30 -19.18 2.64
CA ILE A 220 17.54 -18.46 2.31
C ILE A 220 18.52 -19.39 1.61
N GLN A 221 19.36 -18.85 0.72
CA GLN A 221 20.33 -19.65 -0.04
C GLN A 221 21.68 -18.93 -0.11
N LEU A 222 22.74 -19.61 0.30
CA LEU A 222 24.12 -19.17 0.14
C LEU A 222 24.72 -19.81 -1.11
N ILE A 223 25.56 -19.06 -1.82
CA ILE A 223 26.34 -19.55 -2.96
C ILE A 223 27.81 -19.61 -2.54
N ILE A 224 28.46 -20.75 -2.75
CA ILE A 224 29.89 -20.96 -2.50
C ILE A 224 30.54 -21.35 -3.82
N ASP A 225 31.64 -20.68 -4.18
CA ASP A 225 32.40 -20.96 -5.41
C ASP A 225 33.33 -22.17 -5.21
N ALA A 226 32.73 -23.35 -5.16
CA ALA A 226 33.40 -24.63 -5.01
C ALA A 226 32.73 -25.70 -5.90
N PRO A 227 33.48 -26.71 -6.37
CA PRO A 227 32.94 -27.76 -7.22
C PRO A 227 32.01 -28.75 -6.48
N ASP A 228 32.19 -28.91 -5.17
CA ASP A 228 31.43 -29.85 -4.33
C ASP A 228 31.47 -29.43 -2.85
N ALA A 229 30.71 -30.16 -2.02
CA ALA A 229 30.57 -29.86 -0.59
C ALA A 229 31.88 -29.97 0.19
N VAL A 230 32.82 -30.83 -0.22
CA VAL A 230 34.09 -31.05 0.50
C VAL A 230 34.98 -29.83 0.32
N GLU A 231 35.18 -29.40 -0.92
CA GLU A 231 35.97 -28.20 -1.23
C GLU A 231 35.30 -26.92 -0.69
N ALA A 232 33.97 -26.90 -0.60
CA ALA A 232 33.22 -25.78 -0.04
C ALA A 232 33.49 -25.53 1.46
N LEU A 233 33.98 -26.51 2.23
CA LEU A 233 34.29 -26.32 3.66
C LEU A 233 35.43 -25.30 3.91
N ASP A 234 36.30 -25.14 2.91
CA ASP A 234 37.47 -24.25 2.96
C ASP A 234 37.24 -22.92 2.22
N VAL A 235 36.03 -22.67 1.72
CA VAL A 235 35.67 -21.48 0.93
C VAL A 235 34.53 -20.74 1.62
N GLU A 236 34.67 -19.42 1.76
CA GLU A 236 33.58 -18.57 2.26
C GLU A 236 32.50 -18.39 1.19
N PRO A 237 31.23 -18.18 1.58
CA PRO A 237 30.18 -17.86 0.63
C PRO A 237 30.53 -16.61 -0.17
N THR A 238 30.11 -16.57 -1.43
CA THR A 238 30.26 -15.38 -2.28
C THR A 238 29.07 -14.45 -2.15
N SER A 239 27.87 -15.00 -2.01
CA SER A 239 26.64 -14.25 -1.83
C SER A 239 25.57 -15.07 -1.12
N VAL A 240 24.56 -14.38 -0.61
CA VAL A 240 23.37 -14.96 -0.03
C VAL A 240 22.12 -14.29 -0.62
N GLY A 241 21.09 -15.09 -0.86
CA GLY A 241 19.79 -14.65 -1.37
C GLY A 241 18.69 -15.00 -0.39
N TYR A 242 17.87 -14.01 -0.02
CA TYR A 242 16.72 -14.18 0.88
C TYR A 242 15.43 -14.15 0.06
N SER A 243 14.62 -15.22 0.12
CA SER A 243 13.40 -15.33 -0.69
C SER A 243 12.40 -14.23 -0.34
N GLN A 244 11.80 -13.66 -1.38
CA GLN A 244 10.76 -12.65 -1.26
C GLN A 244 9.74 -12.93 -2.36
N HIS A 245 8.60 -13.51 -1.99
CA HIS A 245 7.52 -13.83 -2.90
C HIS A 245 8.03 -14.70 -4.09
N ALA A 246 7.95 -14.21 -5.34
CA ALA A 246 8.42 -14.95 -6.51
C ALA A 246 9.93 -14.79 -6.83
N SER A 247 10.71 -14.14 -5.95
CA SER A 247 12.09 -13.69 -6.19
C SER A 247 12.95 -13.85 -4.94
N ALA A 248 14.12 -13.21 -4.91
CA ALA A 248 14.94 -13.05 -3.72
C ALA A 248 15.70 -11.72 -3.76
N GLU A 249 16.18 -11.25 -2.61
CA GLU A 249 17.16 -10.17 -2.53
C GLU A 249 18.56 -10.73 -2.24
N ARG A 250 19.56 -10.28 -3.00
CA ARG A 250 20.97 -10.64 -2.87
C ARG A 250 21.71 -9.72 -1.92
N ALA A 251 22.59 -10.28 -1.10
CA ALA A 251 23.73 -9.60 -0.52
C ALA A 251 25.02 -10.35 -0.90
N LEU A 252 26.10 -9.64 -1.17
CA LEU A 252 27.43 -10.27 -1.19
C LEU A 252 27.84 -10.62 0.24
N TRP A 253 28.67 -11.64 0.40
CA TRP A 253 29.21 -11.97 1.71
C TRP A 253 30.08 -10.82 2.23
N GLY A 254 29.75 -10.33 3.43
CA GLY A 254 30.38 -9.14 4.02
C GLY A 254 29.81 -7.78 3.60
N ASP A 255 28.71 -7.74 2.84
CA ASP A 255 27.97 -6.49 2.58
C ASP A 255 27.45 -5.86 3.90
N ASP A 256 27.41 -4.53 3.96
CA ASP A 256 26.96 -3.78 5.16
C ASP A 256 25.53 -4.12 5.60
N LYS A 257 24.67 -4.54 4.66
CA LYS A 257 23.28 -4.93 4.96
C LYS A 257 23.17 -6.36 5.49
N LEU A 258 24.21 -7.19 5.33
CA LEU A 258 24.21 -8.58 5.76
C LEU A 258 24.77 -8.68 7.18
N GLU A 259 23.89 -8.83 8.15
CA GLU A 259 24.29 -9.14 9.52
C GLU A 259 24.67 -10.61 9.66
N ILE A 260 25.87 -10.87 10.17
CA ILE A 260 26.39 -12.21 10.45
C ILE A 260 26.73 -12.32 11.94
N VAL A 261 26.10 -13.27 12.63
CA VAL A 261 26.40 -13.64 14.02
C VAL A 261 27.52 -14.69 14.04
N ASP A 262 28.46 -14.51 14.97
CA ASP A 262 29.62 -15.39 15.19
C ASP A 262 30.47 -15.68 13.93
N GLY A 263 30.38 -14.81 12.93
CA GLY A 263 31.15 -14.87 11.68
C GLY A 263 30.63 -15.86 10.63
N THR A 264 29.60 -16.65 10.92
CA THR A 264 29.04 -17.63 9.95
C THR A 264 27.52 -17.68 9.89
N HIS A 265 26.78 -17.19 10.88
CA HIS A 265 25.33 -17.34 10.95
C HIS A 265 24.61 -16.10 10.39
N PRO A 266 24.02 -16.16 9.18
CA PRO A 266 23.29 -15.03 8.63
C PRO A 266 22.00 -14.74 9.42
N VAL A 267 21.76 -13.47 9.73
CA VAL A 267 20.51 -13.05 10.38
C VAL A 267 19.42 -12.83 9.34
N VAL A 268 18.25 -13.39 9.58
CA VAL A 268 17.08 -13.32 8.71
C VAL A 268 15.93 -12.67 9.47
N TYR A 269 15.25 -11.73 8.80
CA TYR A 269 14.03 -11.09 9.28
C TYR A 269 12.84 -11.51 8.39
N PRO A 270 12.14 -12.61 8.71
CA PRO A 270 10.87 -12.94 8.05
C PRO A 270 9.83 -11.85 8.35
N ALA A 271 9.16 -11.36 7.31
CA ALA A 271 8.10 -10.39 7.44
C ALA A 271 6.82 -10.99 8.01
N GLU A 272 6.10 -10.19 8.78
CA GLU A 272 4.85 -10.59 9.42
C GLU A 272 3.81 -11.04 8.38
N GLY A 273 3.30 -12.26 8.56
CA GLY A 273 2.23 -12.87 7.78
C GLY A 273 2.64 -13.37 6.39
N SER A 274 3.56 -12.68 5.69
CA SER A 274 4.04 -13.09 4.36
C SER A 274 5.26 -14.00 4.39
N HIS A 275 6.00 -13.99 5.51
CA HIS A 275 7.26 -14.72 5.73
C HIS A 275 8.38 -14.42 4.73
N ALA A 276 8.19 -13.45 3.83
CA ALA A 276 9.24 -12.98 2.94
C ALA A 276 10.46 -12.54 3.77
N ASN A 277 11.65 -12.98 3.36
CA ASN A 277 12.87 -12.85 4.13
C ASN A 277 13.62 -11.56 3.77
N PHE A 278 13.99 -10.78 4.80
CA PHE A 278 14.71 -9.52 4.64
C PHE A 278 16.00 -9.46 5.48
N PHE A 279 16.89 -8.55 5.07
CA PHE A 279 18.19 -8.34 5.69
C PHE A 279 18.16 -7.46 6.95
N GLY A 280 17.04 -6.80 7.23
CA GLY A 280 16.94 -5.91 8.39
C GLY A 280 15.53 -5.42 8.66
N ASP A 281 15.40 -4.70 9.78
CA ASP A 281 14.19 -4.04 10.25
C ASP A 281 13.80 -2.87 9.32
N ALA A 282 12.70 -3.05 8.60
CA ALA A 282 11.97 -1.97 7.93
C ALA A 282 10.54 -2.40 7.54
N LEU A 283 9.76 -1.41 7.08
CA LEU A 283 8.60 -1.66 6.23
C LEU A 283 9.04 -1.65 4.76
N TYR A 284 8.88 -2.78 4.07
CA TYR A 284 9.28 -2.94 2.68
C TYR A 284 8.10 -2.78 1.73
N LEU A 285 8.32 -2.11 0.61
CA LEU A 285 7.29 -1.87 -0.41
C LEU A 285 7.43 -2.90 -1.54
N GLY A 286 6.38 -3.69 -1.72
CA GLY A 286 6.20 -4.58 -2.85
C GLY A 286 5.25 -3.99 -3.90
N ALA A 287 5.76 -3.72 -5.10
CA ALA A 287 4.96 -3.20 -6.23
C ALA A 287 4.89 -4.17 -7.43
N SER A 288 5.37 -5.41 -7.28
CA SER A 288 5.43 -6.39 -8.37
C SER A 288 5.36 -7.81 -7.83
N SER A 289 5.07 -8.82 -8.66
CA SER A 289 5.09 -10.22 -8.21
C SER A 289 6.44 -10.67 -7.64
N ALA A 290 7.55 -10.07 -8.10
CA ALA A 290 8.90 -10.37 -7.62
C ALA A 290 9.22 -9.72 -6.26
N ALA A 291 8.48 -8.70 -5.85
CA ALA A 291 8.68 -8.03 -4.57
C ALA A 291 7.48 -8.20 -3.63
N GLY A 292 6.48 -8.98 -4.03
CA GLY A 292 5.15 -8.96 -3.42
C GLY A 292 4.35 -7.74 -3.86
N VAL A 293 3.02 -7.83 -3.76
CA VAL A 293 2.15 -6.65 -3.92
C VAL A 293 1.57 -6.32 -2.55
N GLY A 294 2.05 -5.23 -1.96
CA GLY A 294 1.71 -4.87 -0.59
C GLY A 294 2.90 -4.28 0.15
N CYS A 295 2.85 -4.33 1.47
CA CYS A 295 3.95 -3.88 2.30
C CYS A 295 4.28 -4.96 3.33
N ASP A 296 5.50 -5.49 3.24
CA ASP A 296 6.04 -6.50 4.14
C ASP A 296 6.63 -5.82 5.38
N ASP A 297 6.20 -6.23 6.56
CA ASP A 297 6.57 -5.59 7.82
C ASP A 297 7.55 -6.46 8.61
N THR A 298 8.75 -5.94 8.83
CA THR A 298 9.78 -6.54 9.69
C THR A 298 10.16 -5.62 10.84
N ASN A 299 9.36 -4.58 11.13
CA ASN A 299 9.71 -3.61 12.15
C ASN A 299 9.75 -4.23 13.55
N GLY A 300 10.70 -3.80 14.38
CA GLY A 300 10.80 -4.26 15.76
C GLY A 300 9.61 -3.88 16.64
N PRO A 301 9.56 -4.41 17.89
CA PRO A 301 10.58 -5.27 18.50
C PRO A 301 10.59 -6.70 17.91
N HIS A 302 11.72 -7.42 18.07
CA HIS A 302 11.89 -8.78 17.55
C HIS A 302 12.11 -9.81 18.65
N THR A 303 11.65 -11.04 18.38
CA THR A 303 12.03 -12.24 19.11
C THR A 303 13.01 -13.05 18.28
N GLU A 304 14.22 -13.28 18.80
CA GLU A 304 15.19 -14.20 18.21
C GLU A 304 14.86 -15.66 18.61
N LEU A 305 14.81 -16.56 17.64
CA LEU A 305 14.47 -17.97 17.86
C LEU A 305 15.69 -18.75 18.38
N GLY A 306 15.99 -18.63 19.67
CA GLY A 306 17.20 -19.24 20.28
C GLY A 306 17.24 -20.77 20.31
N ASP A 307 16.09 -21.45 20.20
CA ASP A 307 15.98 -22.92 20.15
C ASP A 307 15.74 -23.45 18.71
N LEU A 308 16.11 -22.69 17.68
CA LEU A 308 15.91 -23.08 16.28
C LEU A 308 16.66 -24.37 15.95
N ARG A 309 15.93 -25.40 15.53
CA ARG A 309 16.48 -26.70 15.12
C ARG A 309 16.74 -26.71 13.62
N THR A 310 17.98 -27.00 13.23
CA THR A 310 18.34 -27.20 11.82
C THR A 310 18.42 -28.69 11.51
N GLU A 311 17.59 -29.15 10.59
CA GLU A 311 17.57 -30.52 10.11
C GLU A 311 18.26 -30.64 8.75
N ALA A 312 19.24 -31.54 8.61
CA ALA A 312 19.97 -31.73 7.38
C ALA A 312 19.24 -32.71 6.46
N VAL A 313 18.82 -32.23 5.30
CA VAL A 313 18.19 -33.01 4.23
C VAL A 313 19.28 -33.57 3.31
N PRO A 314 19.33 -34.90 3.09
CA PRO A 314 20.27 -35.52 2.16
C PRO A 314 20.14 -34.96 0.74
N THR A 315 21.24 -35.01 -0.02
CA THR A 315 21.26 -34.52 -1.41
C THR A 315 20.58 -35.50 -2.36
N ASP A 316 20.88 -36.80 -2.18
CA ASP A 316 20.38 -37.89 -3.01
C ASP A 316 18.89 -38.15 -2.81
N THR A 317 18.17 -38.37 -3.91
CA THR A 317 16.70 -38.50 -3.90
C THR A 317 16.20 -39.66 -3.06
N ASP A 318 16.80 -40.84 -3.22
CA ASP A 318 16.37 -42.01 -2.46
C ASP A 318 16.60 -41.83 -0.95
N ASP A 319 17.70 -41.17 -0.58
CA ASP A 319 18.06 -40.93 0.82
C ASP A 319 17.20 -39.83 1.46
N TYR A 320 16.93 -38.72 0.75
CA TYR A 320 16.04 -37.71 1.30
C TYR A 320 14.60 -38.21 1.38
N LEU A 321 14.11 -39.03 0.45
CA LEU A 321 12.76 -39.61 0.55
C LEU A 321 12.65 -40.61 1.71
N ALA A 322 13.73 -41.35 1.99
CA ALA A 322 13.76 -42.26 3.14
C ALA A 322 13.71 -41.51 4.49
N GLY A 323 14.32 -40.33 4.58
CA GLY A 323 14.30 -39.50 5.80
C GLY A 323 13.12 -38.52 5.89
N TYR A 324 12.66 -38.02 4.74
CA TYR A 324 11.66 -36.97 4.59
C TYR A 324 10.66 -37.34 3.48
N PRO A 325 9.79 -38.36 3.68
CA PRO A 325 8.91 -38.87 2.61
C PRO A 325 7.97 -37.80 2.03
N TRP A 326 7.60 -36.80 2.84
CA TRP A 326 6.76 -35.68 2.42
C TRP A 326 7.39 -34.81 1.32
N LEU A 327 8.72 -34.85 1.11
CA LEU A 327 9.38 -34.17 -0.02
C LEU A 327 9.02 -34.80 -1.38
N GLY A 328 8.41 -35.99 -1.40
CA GLY A 328 7.87 -36.60 -2.61
C GLY A 328 6.48 -36.06 -3.02
N PHE A 329 5.89 -35.16 -2.23
CA PHE A 329 4.54 -34.66 -2.50
C PHE A 329 4.51 -33.63 -3.63
N ASP A 330 3.92 -34.00 -4.77
CA ASP A 330 3.70 -33.11 -5.92
C ASP A 330 2.39 -32.29 -5.86
N GLY A 331 1.71 -32.31 -4.71
CA GLY A 331 0.46 -31.58 -4.52
C GLY A 331 0.69 -30.19 -3.94
N ARG A 332 -0.38 -29.64 -3.36
CA ARG A 332 -0.39 -28.32 -2.73
C ARG A 332 -0.57 -28.46 -1.22
N TRP A 333 0.22 -27.68 -0.49
CA TRP A 333 0.17 -27.52 0.95
C TRP A 333 -0.91 -26.49 1.23
N GLY A 334 -2.08 -26.92 1.72
CA GLY A 334 -3.23 -26.05 1.93
C GLY A 334 -4.45 -26.35 1.04
N GLU A 335 -5.60 -25.83 1.45
CA GLU A 335 -6.88 -25.99 0.78
C GLU A 335 -6.86 -25.46 -0.67
N ARG A 336 -7.77 -25.97 -1.50
CA ARG A 336 -7.90 -25.44 -2.86
C ARG A 336 -8.61 -24.11 -2.85
N GLN A 337 -7.94 -23.11 -3.40
CA GLN A 337 -8.52 -21.83 -3.78
C GLN A 337 -8.14 -21.45 -5.22
N GLU A 338 -8.60 -20.29 -5.67
CA GLU A 338 -8.23 -19.72 -6.96
C GLU A 338 -6.96 -18.87 -6.87
N ALA A 339 -6.10 -18.99 -7.90
CA ALA A 339 -4.93 -18.14 -8.11
C ALA A 339 -4.02 -18.06 -6.86
N PHE A 340 -3.74 -16.85 -6.38
CA PHE A 340 -2.77 -16.56 -5.33
C PHE A 340 -3.26 -16.90 -3.91
N TYR A 341 -4.53 -17.28 -3.74
CA TYR A 341 -5.05 -17.81 -2.47
C TYR A 341 -4.86 -19.33 -2.32
N ASN A 342 -4.39 -19.98 -3.38
CA ASN A 342 -4.25 -21.43 -3.41
C ASN A 342 -2.98 -21.85 -2.67
N GLY A 343 -3.07 -22.95 -1.90
CA GLY A 343 -1.91 -23.47 -1.18
C GLY A 343 -0.68 -23.66 -2.08
N PRO A 344 0.55 -23.34 -1.62
CA PRO A 344 1.75 -23.45 -2.43
C PRO A 344 2.13 -24.90 -2.69
N THR A 345 2.96 -25.10 -3.71
CA THR A 345 3.66 -26.37 -3.93
C THR A 345 4.87 -26.49 -2.99
N GLY A 346 5.32 -27.73 -2.74
CA GLY A 346 6.46 -28.01 -1.88
C GLY A 346 7.82 -27.64 -2.51
N PRO A 347 8.92 -27.71 -1.74
CA PRO A 347 10.26 -27.38 -2.22
C PRO A 347 10.63 -28.17 -3.49
N ASN A 348 10.33 -29.47 -3.53
CA ASN A 348 10.60 -30.38 -4.65
C ASN A 348 10.10 -29.87 -6.03
N MET A 349 9.06 -29.04 -6.05
CA MET A 349 8.47 -28.51 -7.28
C MET A 349 9.00 -27.11 -7.67
N LYS A 350 9.87 -26.51 -6.85
CA LYS A 350 10.34 -25.14 -7.03
C LYS A 350 11.60 -25.08 -7.90
N TYR A 351 11.74 -23.98 -8.65
CA TYR A 351 12.94 -23.73 -9.47
C TYR A 351 14.22 -23.66 -8.61
N GLN A 352 14.07 -23.11 -7.41
CA GLN A 352 15.05 -23.09 -6.33
C GLN A 352 15.61 -24.49 -6.01
N TRP A 353 14.76 -25.52 -6.03
CA TRP A 353 15.16 -26.88 -5.65
C TRP A 353 15.89 -27.62 -6.76
N THR A 354 15.46 -27.40 -8.01
CA THR A 354 15.92 -28.13 -9.19
C THR A 354 17.09 -27.48 -9.89
N ALA A 355 17.23 -26.16 -9.79
CA ALA A 355 18.29 -25.37 -10.46
C ALA A 355 18.66 -24.13 -9.62
N PRO A 356 19.22 -24.35 -8.41
CA PRO A 356 19.43 -23.32 -7.40
C PRO A 356 20.36 -22.19 -7.87
N ILE A 357 21.41 -22.53 -8.64
CA ILE A 357 22.39 -21.55 -9.11
C ILE A 357 21.77 -20.71 -10.23
N ARG A 358 21.11 -21.33 -11.21
CA ARG A 358 20.44 -20.57 -12.28
C ARG A 358 19.34 -19.66 -11.73
N TRP A 359 18.56 -20.11 -10.75
CA TRP A 359 17.58 -19.26 -10.07
C TRP A 359 18.25 -18.02 -9.44
N SER A 360 19.40 -18.20 -8.78
CA SER A 360 20.13 -17.09 -8.16
C SER A 360 20.57 -16.01 -9.14
N GLU A 361 20.84 -16.39 -10.39
CA GLU A 361 21.32 -15.46 -11.42
C GLU A 361 20.19 -14.72 -12.13
N THR A 362 19.04 -15.38 -12.31
CA THR A 362 17.92 -14.82 -13.09
C THR A 362 16.91 -14.09 -12.22
N SER A 363 16.81 -14.46 -10.94
CA SER A 363 15.68 -14.09 -10.10
C SER A 363 16.07 -13.30 -8.86
N TRP A 364 17.36 -13.06 -8.57
CA TRP A 364 17.74 -12.25 -7.42
C TRP A 364 17.89 -10.77 -7.78
N ARG A 365 17.32 -9.91 -6.94
CA ARG A 365 17.45 -8.45 -7.02
C ARG A 365 18.54 -7.98 -6.06
N ASP A 366 19.22 -6.88 -6.34
CA ASP A 366 20.28 -6.37 -5.46
C ASP A 366 19.77 -5.56 -4.27
N SER A 367 18.50 -5.13 -4.29
CA SER A 367 17.92 -4.29 -3.23
C SER A 367 16.40 -4.41 -3.15
N SER A 368 15.86 -4.17 -1.96
CA SER A 368 14.44 -3.91 -1.73
C SER A 368 14.16 -2.46 -1.35
N ALA A 369 12.96 -2.03 -1.69
CA ALA A 369 12.48 -0.69 -1.42
C ALA A 369 11.94 -0.61 0.01
N THR A 370 12.48 0.31 0.82
CA THR A 370 11.93 0.62 2.14
C THR A 370 10.99 1.82 2.07
N VAL A 371 9.92 1.78 2.87
CA VAL A 371 8.98 2.89 3.03
C VAL A 371 9.62 3.94 3.94
N PRO A 372 9.86 5.18 3.46
CA PRO A 372 10.48 6.21 4.30
C PRO A 372 9.59 6.57 5.49
N LEU A 373 10.18 6.64 6.67
CA LEU A 373 9.51 7.10 7.88
C LEU A 373 9.25 8.60 7.81
N GLY A 374 7.99 8.97 7.60
CA GLY A 374 7.50 10.34 7.66
C GLY A 374 6.81 10.81 6.37
N SER A 375 5.65 11.41 6.56
CA SER A 375 4.90 12.08 5.51
C SER A 375 5.37 13.52 5.37
N SER A 376 6.03 13.85 4.26
CA SER A 376 6.51 15.22 4.05
C SER A 376 5.36 16.22 3.85
N LEU A 377 4.18 15.83 3.32
CA LEU A 377 2.91 16.58 3.40
C LEU A 377 1.69 15.70 3.06
N GLY A 378 0.85 15.33 4.05
CA GLY A 378 -0.32 14.45 3.83
C GLY A 378 0.05 12.97 3.75
N PRO A 379 -0.89 12.04 3.48
CA PRO A 379 -0.55 10.61 3.37
C PRO A 379 0.59 10.43 2.37
N SER A 380 1.71 9.81 2.78
CA SER A 380 2.81 9.50 1.85
C SER A 380 2.29 8.61 0.72
N ALA A 381 2.84 8.73 -0.49
CA ALA A 381 2.41 7.88 -1.61
C ALA A 381 2.58 6.39 -1.28
N THR A 382 3.65 6.06 -0.55
CA THR A 382 3.99 4.73 -0.06
C THR A 382 3.04 4.25 1.04
N GLY A 383 2.76 5.06 2.07
CA GLY A 383 1.81 4.66 3.12
C GLY A 383 0.36 4.58 2.62
N ALA A 384 -0.01 5.44 1.68
CA ALA A 384 -1.29 5.34 1.00
C ALA A 384 -1.35 4.13 0.06
N PHE A 385 -0.24 3.75 -0.58
CA PHE A 385 -0.16 2.51 -1.35
C PHE A 385 -0.41 1.30 -0.45
N CYS A 386 0.31 1.15 0.66
CA CYS A 386 0.12 0.04 1.60
C CYS A 386 -1.36 -0.07 2.02
N GLY A 387 -1.95 1.03 2.52
CA GLY A 387 -3.34 1.01 2.97
C GLY A 387 -4.37 0.83 1.84
N VAL A 388 -4.09 1.27 0.61
CA VAL A 388 -4.97 1.04 -0.55
C VAL A 388 -4.89 -0.41 -1.02
N VAL A 389 -3.69 -1.00 -1.03
CA VAL A 389 -3.50 -2.42 -1.38
C VAL A 389 -4.19 -3.28 -0.34
N GLU A 390 -3.93 -3.07 0.94
CA GLU A 390 -4.59 -3.80 2.05
C GLU A 390 -6.12 -3.69 1.98
N ALA A 391 -6.67 -2.47 1.83
CA ALA A 391 -8.11 -2.28 1.68
C ALA A 391 -8.67 -2.90 0.39
N GLY A 392 -7.90 -2.89 -0.69
CA GLY A 392 -8.24 -3.50 -1.97
C GLY A 392 -8.29 -5.02 -1.88
N SER A 393 -7.28 -5.65 -1.26
CA SER A 393 -7.20 -7.07 -0.96
C SER A 393 -8.39 -7.51 -0.11
N ASN A 394 -8.71 -6.75 0.96
CA ASN A 394 -9.87 -7.01 1.80
C ASN A 394 -11.21 -6.90 1.03
N LEU A 395 -11.36 -5.92 0.13
CA LEU A 395 -12.54 -5.81 -0.71
C LEU A 395 -12.66 -6.98 -1.70
N LEU A 396 -11.53 -7.42 -2.27
CA LEU A 396 -11.48 -8.57 -3.17
C LEU A 396 -11.84 -9.87 -2.43
N LEU A 397 -11.29 -10.09 -1.22
CA LEU A 397 -11.67 -11.20 -0.34
C LEU A 397 -13.18 -11.20 -0.07
N GLN A 398 -13.75 -10.05 0.29
CA GLN A 398 -15.19 -9.91 0.51
C GLN A 398 -16.00 -10.17 -0.77
N LEU A 399 -15.47 -9.82 -1.95
CA LEU A 399 -16.11 -10.09 -3.24
C LEU A 399 -16.09 -11.59 -3.55
N ILE A 400 -15.01 -12.31 -3.23
CA ILE A 400 -14.90 -13.76 -3.41
C ILE A 400 -15.84 -14.49 -2.45
N ARG A 401 -15.83 -14.11 -1.17
CA ARG A 401 -16.63 -14.76 -0.12
C ARG A 401 -18.12 -14.44 -0.21
N ASN A 402 -18.47 -13.19 -0.51
CA ASN A 402 -19.86 -12.72 -0.57
C ASN A 402 -20.12 -11.81 -1.78
N PRO A 403 -20.06 -12.38 -3.00
CA PRO A 403 -20.16 -11.60 -4.23
C PRO A 403 -21.47 -10.83 -4.33
N ALA A 404 -22.58 -11.43 -3.91
CA ALA A 404 -23.89 -10.78 -3.98
C ALA A 404 -23.96 -9.52 -3.11
N ALA A 405 -23.48 -9.57 -1.85
CA ALA A 405 -23.53 -8.42 -0.97
C ALA A 405 -22.64 -7.27 -1.48
N VAL A 406 -21.41 -7.59 -1.89
CA VAL A 406 -20.47 -6.58 -2.41
C VAL A 406 -20.98 -5.97 -3.72
N LEU A 407 -21.45 -6.79 -4.67
CA LEU A 407 -22.02 -6.30 -5.93
C LEU A 407 -23.27 -5.44 -5.71
N LEU A 408 -24.13 -5.80 -4.75
CA LEU A 408 -25.30 -4.97 -4.39
C LEU A 408 -24.88 -3.65 -3.76
N LEU A 409 -23.86 -3.64 -2.90
CA LEU A 409 -23.33 -2.41 -2.29
C LEU A 409 -22.72 -1.50 -3.37
N LEU A 410 -21.92 -2.04 -4.27
CA LEU A 410 -21.33 -1.31 -5.41
C LEU A 410 -22.42 -0.78 -6.35
N ALA A 411 -23.40 -1.61 -6.71
CA ALA A 411 -24.53 -1.19 -7.53
C ALA A 411 -25.36 -0.08 -6.84
N GLY A 412 -25.56 -0.19 -5.52
CA GLY A 412 -26.19 0.84 -4.71
C GLY A 412 -25.42 2.15 -4.69
N ALA A 413 -24.09 2.10 -4.57
CA ALA A 413 -23.22 3.27 -4.64
C ALA A 413 -23.25 3.94 -6.02
N VAL A 414 -23.16 3.15 -7.10
CA VAL A 414 -23.29 3.65 -8.48
C VAL A 414 -24.67 4.26 -8.71
N LEU A 415 -25.73 3.61 -8.26
CA LEU A 415 -27.09 4.15 -8.35
C LEU A 415 -27.22 5.46 -7.57
N ALA A 416 -26.66 5.55 -6.36
CA ALA A 416 -26.66 6.77 -5.58
C ALA A 416 -25.93 7.92 -6.31
N ILE A 417 -24.76 7.65 -6.91
CA ILE A 417 -24.02 8.61 -7.73
C ILE A 417 -24.86 9.05 -8.93
N VAL A 418 -25.48 8.12 -9.66
CA VAL A 418 -26.35 8.42 -10.81
C VAL A 418 -27.56 9.25 -10.38
N VAL A 419 -28.20 8.92 -9.26
CA VAL A 419 -29.32 9.69 -8.71
C VAL A 419 -28.88 11.09 -8.33
N ILE A 420 -27.75 11.27 -7.66
CA ILE A 420 -27.20 12.59 -7.30
C ILE A 420 -26.87 13.40 -8.56
N ALA A 421 -26.21 12.77 -9.53
CA ALA A 421 -25.80 13.40 -10.78
C ALA A 421 -26.99 13.82 -11.65
N THR A 422 -28.09 13.05 -11.65
CA THR A 422 -29.31 13.34 -12.44
C THR A 422 -30.27 14.29 -11.73
N ARG A 423 -30.32 14.30 -10.39
CA ARG A 423 -31.19 15.19 -9.59
C ARG A 423 -30.64 16.61 -9.44
N THR A 424 -29.38 16.85 -9.84
CA THR A 424 -28.75 18.18 -9.76
C THR A 424 -28.79 18.88 -11.10
N THR A 425 -28.91 20.21 -11.10
CA THR A 425 -28.78 20.99 -12.34
C THR A 425 -27.31 21.31 -12.59
N TRP A 426 -26.85 21.14 -13.83
CA TRP A 426 -25.46 21.40 -14.24
C TRP A 426 -25.32 22.72 -15.02
N THR A 427 -26.41 23.20 -15.61
CA THR A 427 -26.46 24.40 -16.44
C THR A 427 -27.55 25.37 -15.97
N PRO A 428 -27.33 26.70 -16.09
CA PRO A 428 -26.09 27.35 -16.51
C PRO A 428 -25.03 27.35 -15.38
N SER A 429 -23.76 27.14 -15.74
CA SER A 429 -22.62 27.07 -14.81
C SER A 429 -21.77 28.34 -14.80
N ASP A 430 -22.40 29.50 -14.97
CA ASP A 430 -21.67 30.77 -15.01
C ASP A 430 -21.00 31.08 -13.66
N PRO A 431 -19.70 31.46 -13.69
CA PRO A 431 -18.96 31.74 -12.47
C PRO A 431 -19.35 33.07 -11.83
N TYR A 432 -20.00 33.97 -12.58
CA TYR A 432 -20.47 35.28 -12.14
C TYR A 432 -22.00 35.40 -12.22
N PRO A 433 -22.65 36.18 -11.32
CA PRO A 433 -22.07 36.75 -10.09
C PRO A 433 -21.66 35.64 -9.11
N VAL A 434 -20.59 35.84 -8.36
CA VAL A 434 -20.03 34.81 -7.47
C VAL A 434 -21.01 34.51 -6.32
N ALA A 435 -21.65 35.53 -5.75
CA ALA A 435 -22.71 35.35 -4.76
C ALA A 435 -24.08 35.02 -5.40
N GLN A 436 -24.40 33.73 -5.54
CA GLN A 436 -25.69 33.26 -6.06
C GLN A 436 -26.09 31.92 -5.45
N ARG A 437 -27.41 31.69 -5.33
CA ARG A 437 -27.96 30.36 -5.06
C ARG A 437 -27.62 29.40 -6.20
N ARG A 438 -26.96 28.29 -5.88
CA ARG A 438 -26.57 27.25 -6.84
C ARG A 438 -27.04 25.87 -6.39
N SER A 439 -27.27 24.98 -7.34
CA SER A 439 -27.33 23.53 -7.09
C SER A 439 -25.91 22.97 -7.03
N TRP A 440 -25.74 21.70 -6.66
CA TRP A 440 -24.40 21.11 -6.49
C TRP A 440 -23.65 21.04 -7.82
N GLY A 441 -24.33 20.60 -8.90
CA GLY A 441 -23.75 20.56 -10.24
C GLY A 441 -23.36 21.94 -10.74
N ARG A 442 -24.15 22.99 -10.42
CA ARG A 442 -23.79 24.38 -10.74
C ARG A 442 -22.62 24.91 -9.91
N ILE A 443 -22.45 24.49 -8.64
CA ILE A 443 -21.26 24.84 -7.83
C ILE A 443 -20.01 24.26 -8.49
N LEU A 444 -20.00 22.96 -8.80
CA LEU A 444 -18.86 22.29 -9.44
C LEU A 444 -18.58 22.88 -10.82
N GLY A 445 -19.62 23.09 -11.63
CA GLY A 445 -19.51 23.70 -12.95
C GLY A 445 -18.97 25.13 -12.91
N ALA A 446 -19.47 25.97 -12.00
CA ALA A 446 -18.98 27.34 -11.80
C ALA A 446 -17.52 27.34 -11.32
N SER A 447 -17.17 26.43 -10.40
CA SER A 447 -15.80 26.27 -9.90
C SER A 447 -14.83 25.89 -11.02
N ARG A 448 -15.20 24.92 -11.88
CA ARG A 448 -14.41 24.52 -13.05
C ARG A 448 -14.21 25.68 -14.02
N ARG A 449 -15.28 26.43 -14.30
CA ARG A 449 -15.23 27.59 -15.20
C ARG A 449 -14.44 28.76 -14.61
N MET A 450 -14.48 28.95 -13.29
CA MET A 450 -13.70 29.97 -12.57
C MET A 450 -12.21 29.62 -12.64
N TYR A 451 -11.86 28.37 -12.29
CA TYR A 451 -10.48 27.89 -12.41
C TYR A 451 -9.95 28.02 -13.85
N GLY A 452 -10.72 27.55 -14.83
CA GLY A 452 -10.32 27.58 -16.25
C GLY A 452 -10.20 28.98 -16.85
N ARG A 453 -10.86 30.00 -16.27
CA ARG A 453 -10.69 31.41 -16.69
C ARG A 453 -9.45 32.07 -16.08
N HIS A 454 -9.00 31.60 -14.92
CA HIS A 454 -7.86 32.17 -14.20
C HIS A 454 -6.86 31.10 -13.72
N PRO A 455 -6.36 30.21 -14.61
CA PRO A 455 -5.53 29.08 -14.20
C PRO A 455 -4.25 29.54 -13.49
N LEU A 456 -3.57 30.55 -14.05
CA LEU A 456 -2.33 31.10 -13.46
C LEU A 456 -2.54 31.71 -12.06
N LEU A 457 -3.71 32.31 -11.80
CA LEU A 457 -4.01 32.87 -10.49
C LEU A 457 -4.19 31.75 -9.45
N PHE A 458 -5.02 30.76 -9.75
CA PHE A 458 -5.36 29.72 -8.77
C PHE A 458 -4.23 28.70 -8.58
N THR A 459 -3.55 28.27 -9.65
CA THR A 459 -2.32 27.47 -9.53
C THR A 459 -1.22 28.26 -8.83
N GLY A 460 -1.10 29.56 -9.12
CA GLY A 460 -0.15 30.45 -8.45
C GLY A 460 -0.41 30.61 -6.95
N ILE A 461 -1.68 30.60 -6.51
CA ILE A 461 -2.04 30.52 -5.09
C ILE A 461 -1.62 29.14 -4.52
N GLY A 462 -1.87 28.06 -5.25
CA GLY A 462 -1.48 26.71 -4.84
C GLY A 462 0.04 26.51 -4.66
N LEU A 463 0.89 27.33 -5.31
CA LEU A 463 2.35 27.21 -5.21
C LEU A 463 2.88 27.38 -3.78
N VAL A 464 2.08 27.90 -2.84
CA VAL A 464 2.45 27.94 -1.41
C VAL A 464 2.76 26.54 -0.84
N TYR A 465 2.22 25.48 -1.43
CA TYR A 465 2.54 24.11 -1.03
C TYR A 465 4.01 23.73 -1.26
N VAL A 466 4.68 24.31 -2.26
CA VAL A 466 6.08 24.02 -2.58
C VAL A 466 7.05 24.45 -1.46
N PRO A 467 7.09 25.73 -1.03
CA PRO A 467 7.97 26.13 0.06
C PRO A 467 7.57 25.48 1.40
N VAL A 468 6.28 25.20 1.60
CA VAL A 468 5.81 24.48 2.80
C VAL A 468 6.32 23.03 2.81
N MET A 469 6.33 22.36 1.66
CA MET A 469 6.88 21.01 1.50
C MET A 469 8.38 20.99 1.74
N LEU A 470 9.12 21.94 1.15
CA LEU A 470 10.57 22.05 1.37
C LEU A 470 10.89 22.30 2.85
N LEU A 471 10.07 23.09 3.54
CA LEU A 471 10.20 23.31 4.98
C LEU A 471 9.92 22.03 5.77
N ALA A 472 8.86 21.30 5.43
CA ALA A 472 8.50 20.04 6.10
C ALA A 472 9.57 18.96 5.90
N ALA A 473 10.02 18.78 4.65
CA ALA A 473 11.10 17.85 4.32
C ALA A 473 12.42 18.24 5.00
N GLY A 474 12.80 19.52 4.98
CA GLY A 474 13.98 20.00 5.68
C GLY A 474 13.90 19.83 7.19
N LEU A 475 12.72 20.02 7.78
CA LEU A 475 12.49 19.80 9.21
C LEU A 475 12.55 18.31 9.57
N GLN A 476 11.98 17.45 8.74
CA GLN A 476 12.08 15.99 8.89
C GLN A 476 13.55 15.55 8.81
N TRP A 477 14.31 16.03 7.82
CA TRP A 477 15.73 15.75 7.71
C TRP A 477 16.50 16.21 8.96
N VAL A 478 16.21 17.41 9.48
CA VAL A 478 16.83 17.89 10.73
C VAL A 478 16.47 17.02 11.94
N LEU A 479 15.22 16.60 12.05
CA LEU A 479 14.73 15.81 13.18
C LEU A 479 15.23 14.37 13.17
N VAL A 480 15.33 13.76 11.98
CA VAL A 480 15.68 12.34 11.82
C VAL A 480 17.19 12.15 11.67
N GLU A 481 17.86 13.01 10.89
CA GLU A 481 19.23 12.75 10.43
C GLU A 481 20.28 13.65 11.05
N ALA A 482 19.93 14.91 11.37
CA ALA A 482 20.87 15.87 11.99
C ALA A 482 20.73 16.00 13.52
N GLY A 483 19.68 15.43 14.12
CA GLY A 483 19.24 15.76 15.47
C GLY A 483 19.80 14.93 16.62
N GLU A 484 20.67 13.94 16.38
CA GLU A 484 21.07 12.92 17.38
C GLU A 484 19.87 12.27 18.13
N LEU A 485 18.65 12.35 17.58
CA LEU A 485 17.50 11.57 18.09
C LEU A 485 17.62 10.08 17.74
N THR A 486 18.62 9.71 16.95
CA THR A 486 19.16 8.35 16.87
C THR A 486 19.64 7.81 18.22
N SER A 487 19.87 8.66 19.23
CA SER A 487 20.21 8.22 20.60
C SER A 487 19.00 8.11 21.55
N LEU A 488 17.80 8.43 21.05
CA LEU A 488 16.52 8.08 21.67
C LEU A 488 15.87 6.88 20.94
N VAL A 489 16.51 6.37 19.90
CA VAL A 489 16.41 4.98 19.49
C VAL A 489 17.35 4.26 20.45
N ASP A 490 16.80 3.43 21.36
CA ASP A 490 17.68 2.61 22.20
C ASP A 490 18.56 1.77 21.26
N THR A 491 19.77 1.43 21.71
CA THR A 491 20.79 0.66 20.96
C THR A 491 20.31 -0.70 20.42
N ASP A 492 19.03 -1.04 20.64
CA ASP A 492 18.30 -2.23 20.20
C ASP A 492 17.35 -1.96 19.01
N GLY A 493 17.38 -0.78 18.38
CA GLY A 493 16.58 -0.48 17.17
C GLY A 493 15.14 -0.02 17.42
N ASP A 494 14.72 0.09 18.69
CA ASP A 494 13.37 0.51 19.07
C ASP A 494 13.04 1.94 18.60
N GLN A 495 12.14 2.05 17.62
CA GLN A 495 11.59 3.34 17.23
C GLN A 495 10.58 3.83 18.26
N ASN A 496 10.95 4.87 19.00
CA ASN A 496 10.04 5.52 19.93
C ASN A 496 8.76 5.99 19.21
N ALA A 497 7.61 5.36 19.50
CA ALA A 497 6.29 5.75 19.03
C ALA A 497 5.99 7.25 19.28
N ALA A 498 6.62 7.84 20.29
CA ALA A 498 6.60 9.28 20.56
C ALA A 498 7.24 10.12 19.44
N THR A 499 8.36 9.68 18.86
CA THR A 499 9.05 10.35 17.74
C THR A 499 8.18 10.31 16.48
N VAL A 500 7.63 9.13 16.15
CA VAL A 500 6.69 8.97 15.03
C VAL A 500 5.45 9.86 15.22
N PHE A 501 4.87 9.87 16.42
CA PHE A 501 3.74 10.72 16.76
C PHE A 501 4.05 12.22 16.57
N VAL A 502 5.22 12.68 17.01
CA VAL A 502 5.64 14.09 16.86
C VAL A 502 5.83 14.44 15.39
N VAL A 503 6.47 13.59 14.59
CA VAL A 503 6.69 13.81 13.16
C VAL A 503 5.35 13.90 12.42
N VAL A 504 4.42 12.97 12.67
CA VAL A 504 3.08 12.97 12.05
C VAL A 504 2.29 14.21 12.47
N LEU A 505 2.31 14.58 13.75
CA LEU A 505 1.61 15.76 14.26
C LEU A 505 2.14 17.05 13.63
N LEU A 506 3.46 17.17 13.51
CA LEU A 506 4.12 18.34 12.95
C LEU A 506 3.90 18.46 11.44
N GLY A 507 4.10 17.38 10.68
CA GLY A 507 3.83 17.33 9.24
C GLY A 507 2.36 17.60 8.90
N GLY A 508 1.44 17.03 9.70
CA GLY A 508 0.00 17.29 9.61
C GLY A 508 -0.36 18.75 9.89
N ALA A 509 0.22 19.36 10.92
CA ALA A 509 0.00 20.77 11.25
C ALA A 509 0.49 21.71 10.15
N ILE A 510 1.67 21.44 9.58
CA ILE A 510 2.26 22.21 8.47
C ILE A 510 1.38 22.10 7.21
N SER A 511 0.91 20.90 6.89
CA SER A 511 -0.01 20.65 5.75
C SER A 511 -1.34 21.38 5.90
N LEU A 512 -1.91 21.36 7.11
CA LEU A 512 -3.16 22.08 7.42
C LEU A 512 -2.98 23.59 7.34
N LEU A 513 -1.81 24.12 7.72
CA LEU A 513 -1.51 25.53 7.56
C LEU A 513 -1.52 25.96 6.09
N ALA A 514 -0.85 25.21 5.21
CA ALA A 514 -0.89 25.47 3.75
C ALA A 514 -2.33 25.43 3.22
N TYR A 515 -3.11 24.45 3.65
CA TYR A 515 -4.53 24.33 3.29
C TYR A 515 -5.33 25.58 3.68
N PHE A 516 -5.23 26.03 4.94
CA PHE A 516 -5.95 27.22 5.40
C PHE A 516 -5.48 28.49 4.68
N CYS A 517 -4.19 28.62 4.36
CA CYS A 517 -3.65 29.72 3.57
C CYS A 517 -4.25 29.75 2.16
N VAL A 518 -4.33 28.60 1.47
CA VAL A 518 -4.96 28.51 0.14
C VAL A 518 -6.45 28.83 0.22
N VAL A 519 -7.18 28.27 1.18
CA VAL A 519 -8.62 28.57 1.36
C VAL A 519 -8.85 30.07 1.60
N ALA A 520 -8.01 30.72 2.41
CA ALA A 520 -8.10 32.15 2.66
C ALA A 520 -7.78 33.00 1.41
N ALA A 521 -6.71 32.69 0.70
CA ALA A 521 -6.30 33.41 -0.51
C ALA A 521 -7.33 33.26 -1.64
N VAL A 522 -7.87 32.05 -1.84
CA VAL A 522 -8.95 31.80 -2.80
C VAL A 522 -10.23 32.51 -2.41
N ALA A 523 -10.59 32.53 -1.12
CA ALA A 523 -11.76 33.28 -0.65
C ALA A 523 -11.64 34.77 -0.97
N GLN A 524 -10.46 35.35 -0.75
CA GLN A 524 -10.18 36.74 -1.14
C GLN A 524 -10.27 36.94 -2.66
N ALA A 525 -9.64 36.06 -3.44
CA ALA A 525 -9.64 36.15 -4.89
C ALA A 525 -11.06 36.10 -5.46
N LEU A 526 -11.92 35.22 -4.93
CA LEU A 526 -13.34 35.16 -5.31
C LEU A 526 -14.07 36.46 -4.96
N HIS A 527 -13.81 37.05 -3.80
CA HIS A 527 -14.43 38.31 -3.38
C HIS A 527 -14.02 39.49 -4.28
N ASP A 528 -12.74 39.60 -4.63
CA ASP A 528 -12.23 40.67 -5.49
C ASP A 528 -12.66 40.51 -6.95
N LEU A 529 -12.67 39.28 -7.47
CA LEU A 529 -13.15 38.98 -8.83
C LEU A 529 -14.64 39.29 -8.99
N ASP A 530 -15.47 39.01 -7.97
CA ASP A 530 -16.90 39.36 -8.00
C ASP A 530 -17.13 40.88 -8.06
N ALA A 531 -16.25 41.64 -7.39
CA ALA A 531 -16.27 43.10 -7.38
C ALA A 531 -15.64 43.73 -8.64
N GLY A 532 -15.16 42.93 -9.61
CA GLY A 532 -14.50 43.40 -10.82
C GLY A 532 -13.12 44.02 -10.57
N ARG A 533 -12.49 43.76 -9.41
CA ARG A 533 -11.15 44.26 -9.10
C ARG A 533 -10.07 43.38 -9.76
N PRO A 534 -8.94 43.95 -10.19
CA PRO A 534 -7.81 43.15 -10.66
C PRO A 534 -7.21 42.35 -9.50
N VAL A 535 -6.99 41.05 -9.70
CA VAL A 535 -6.47 40.13 -8.67
C VAL A 535 -5.16 39.52 -9.11
N THR A 536 -4.17 39.54 -8.23
CA THR A 536 -2.89 38.85 -8.37
C THR A 536 -2.66 37.91 -7.19
N VAL A 537 -1.75 36.95 -7.32
CA VAL A 537 -1.36 36.06 -6.22
C VAL A 537 -0.82 36.87 -5.02
N LEU A 538 0.03 37.87 -5.30
CA LEU A 538 0.61 38.73 -4.26
C LEU A 538 -0.44 39.60 -3.55
N SER A 539 -1.44 40.12 -4.28
CA SER A 539 -2.52 40.89 -3.65
C SER A 539 -3.39 40.01 -2.76
N ALA A 540 -3.72 38.78 -3.19
CA ALA A 540 -4.49 37.84 -2.39
C ALA A 540 -3.76 37.48 -1.08
N TYR A 541 -2.48 37.12 -1.14
CA TYR A 541 -1.68 36.85 0.07
C TYR A 541 -1.39 38.10 0.90
N GLY A 542 -1.35 39.28 0.27
CA GLY A 542 -1.27 40.56 0.96
C GLY A 542 -2.43 40.77 1.94
N GLU A 543 -3.65 40.42 1.53
CA GLU A 543 -4.83 40.46 2.40
C GLU A 543 -4.83 39.35 3.46
N VAL A 544 -4.40 38.14 3.12
CA VAL A 544 -4.23 37.04 4.09
C VAL A 544 -3.29 37.48 5.22
N ARG A 545 -2.19 38.18 4.88
CA ARG A 545 -1.25 38.72 5.87
C ARG A 545 -1.89 39.78 6.77
N ARG A 546 -2.79 40.62 6.25
CA ARG A 546 -3.53 41.60 7.08
C ARG A 546 -4.46 40.91 8.09
N HIS A 547 -5.00 39.75 7.73
CA HIS A 547 -5.88 38.95 8.57
C HIS A 547 -5.16 37.78 9.27
N LEU A 548 -3.82 37.82 9.37
CA LEU A 548 -3.04 36.67 9.86
C LEU A 548 -3.44 36.25 11.28
N ARG A 549 -3.66 37.22 12.18
CA ARG A 549 -4.07 36.95 13.57
C ARG A 549 -5.43 36.22 13.65
N PRO A 550 -6.52 36.75 13.09
CA PRO A 550 -7.80 36.05 13.17
C PRO A 550 -7.78 34.70 12.45
N LEU A 551 -7.08 34.58 11.31
CA LEU A 551 -6.92 33.32 10.58
C LEU A 551 -6.15 32.27 11.38
N ALA A 552 -5.01 32.64 11.97
CA ALA A 552 -4.20 31.74 12.79
C ALA A 552 -4.98 31.22 14.01
N LEU A 553 -5.75 32.08 14.67
CA LEU A 553 -6.60 31.68 15.80
C LEU A 553 -7.75 30.77 15.36
N VAL A 554 -8.36 31.01 14.20
CA VAL A 554 -9.38 30.10 13.63
C VAL A 554 -8.77 28.74 13.32
N ALA A 555 -7.65 28.72 12.59
CA ALA A 555 -6.95 27.50 12.23
C ALA A 555 -6.53 26.71 13.47
N ALA A 556 -5.83 27.35 14.42
CA ALA A 556 -5.39 26.71 15.67
C ALA A 556 -6.57 26.12 16.45
N ARG A 557 -7.68 26.86 16.57
CA ARG A 557 -8.87 26.36 17.26
C ARG A 557 -9.49 25.15 16.55
N LEU A 558 -9.62 25.20 15.22
CA LEU A 558 -10.16 24.11 14.44
C LEU A 558 -9.30 22.85 14.59
N VAL A 559 -7.99 22.98 14.44
CA VAL A 559 -7.03 21.89 14.57
C VAL A 559 -7.06 21.32 15.98
N VAL A 560 -6.81 22.13 17.01
CA VAL A 560 -6.72 21.64 18.40
C VAL A 560 -8.01 20.94 18.85
N VAL A 561 -9.18 21.49 18.52
CA VAL A 561 -10.45 20.87 18.92
C VAL A 561 -10.74 19.60 18.12
N CYS A 562 -10.47 19.57 16.81
CA CYS A 562 -10.63 18.36 16.02
C CYS A 562 -9.69 17.25 16.50
N TRP A 563 -8.41 17.58 16.73
CA TRP A 563 -7.43 16.62 17.25
C TRP A 563 -7.83 16.10 18.63
N ALA A 564 -8.24 16.97 19.55
CA ALA A 564 -8.72 16.55 20.87
C ALA A 564 -9.95 15.62 20.79
N LEU A 565 -10.84 15.82 19.81
CA LEU A 565 -11.99 14.94 19.55
C LEU A 565 -11.63 13.68 18.76
N LEU A 566 -10.43 13.59 18.19
CA LEU A 566 -9.96 12.41 17.47
C LEU A 566 -9.03 11.53 18.31
N ILE A 567 -8.71 11.93 19.56
CA ILE A 567 -7.96 11.09 20.51
C ILE A 567 -8.67 9.75 20.72
N PHE A 568 -10.00 9.74 20.72
CA PHE A 568 -10.79 8.52 20.82
C PHE A 568 -11.59 8.29 19.53
N VAL A 569 -11.54 7.07 18.98
CA VAL A 569 -12.24 6.71 17.73
C VAL A 569 -13.75 6.96 17.84
N PHE A 570 -14.36 6.65 18.98
CA PHE A 570 -15.80 6.86 19.19
C PHE A 570 -16.23 8.34 19.22
N THR A 571 -15.29 9.28 19.40
CA THR A 571 -15.59 10.73 19.33
C THR A 571 -15.42 11.32 17.92
N ALA A 572 -14.99 10.52 16.93
CA ALA A 572 -14.88 10.96 15.53
C ALA A 572 -16.18 11.58 14.94
N PRO A 573 -17.40 11.09 15.25
CA PRO A 573 -18.62 11.76 14.80
C PRO A 573 -18.77 13.19 15.33
N LEU A 574 -18.32 13.45 16.57
CA LEU A 574 -18.32 14.80 17.15
C LEU A 574 -17.29 15.70 16.47
N ALA A 575 -16.11 15.17 16.13
CA ALA A 575 -15.10 15.87 15.36
C ALA A 575 -15.64 16.29 13.98
N LEU A 576 -16.35 15.40 13.28
CA LEU A 576 -16.97 15.70 11.99
C LEU A 576 -18.05 16.80 12.12
N ILE A 577 -18.95 16.68 13.09
CA ILE A 577 -19.98 17.70 13.35
C ILE A 577 -19.34 19.06 13.62
N TYR A 578 -18.26 19.07 14.42
CA TYR A 578 -17.51 20.29 14.73
C TYR A 578 -16.84 20.87 13.48
N ALA A 579 -16.12 20.06 12.71
CA ALA A 579 -15.41 20.49 11.50
C ALA A 579 -16.38 21.09 10.47
N VAL A 580 -17.52 20.44 10.21
CA VAL A 580 -18.53 20.95 9.25
C VAL A 580 -19.14 22.25 9.73
N ARG A 581 -19.54 22.35 11.01
CA ARG A 581 -20.21 23.55 11.54
C ARG A 581 -19.30 24.76 11.57
N ASN A 582 -18.00 24.57 11.77
CA ASN A 582 -17.02 25.65 11.91
C ASN A 582 -16.11 25.82 10.67
N GLY A 583 -16.26 24.98 9.65
CA GLY A 583 -15.36 24.88 8.50
C GLY A 583 -15.37 26.08 7.55
N PHE A 584 -16.39 26.95 7.63
CA PHE A 584 -16.46 28.19 6.84
C PHE A 584 -15.96 29.43 7.58
N ALA A 585 -15.34 29.26 8.76
CA ALA A 585 -14.83 30.39 9.52
C ALA A 585 -13.75 31.16 8.76
N VAL A 586 -12.91 30.50 7.96
CA VAL A 586 -11.89 31.16 7.13
C VAL A 586 -12.53 32.08 6.08
N GLN A 587 -13.57 31.60 5.40
CA GLN A 587 -14.32 32.37 4.41
C GLN A 587 -15.06 33.55 5.07
N ALA A 588 -15.56 33.38 6.30
CA ALA A 588 -16.18 34.46 7.05
C ALA A 588 -15.18 35.56 7.47
N VAL A 589 -13.94 35.20 7.82
CA VAL A 589 -12.88 36.19 8.06
C VAL A 589 -12.58 36.96 6.77
N MET A 590 -12.31 36.25 5.67
CA MET A 590 -11.82 36.88 4.44
C MET A 590 -12.89 37.65 3.65
N MET A 591 -14.12 37.12 3.56
CA MET A 591 -15.18 37.72 2.72
C MET A 591 -16.12 38.66 3.48
N GLU A 592 -16.14 38.62 4.81
CA GLU A 592 -17.02 39.45 5.65
C GLU A 592 -16.26 40.27 6.71
N ASP A 593 -14.92 40.28 6.69
CA ASP A 593 -14.05 41.01 7.64
C ASP A 593 -14.43 40.78 9.12
N ARG A 594 -14.62 39.51 9.48
CA ARG A 594 -15.08 39.11 10.82
C ARG A 594 -13.92 38.81 11.78
N SER A 595 -14.12 39.14 13.06
CA SER A 595 -13.25 38.69 14.14
C SER A 595 -13.30 37.16 14.33
N THR A 596 -12.30 36.55 14.98
CA THR A 596 -12.22 35.09 15.19
C THR A 596 -13.50 34.49 15.80
N GLY A 597 -14.05 35.11 16.85
CA GLY A 597 -15.25 34.62 17.53
C GLY A 597 -16.50 34.76 16.65
N ASP A 598 -16.61 35.87 15.93
CA ASP A 598 -17.73 36.15 15.03
C ASP A 598 -17.70 35.25 13.80
N ALA A 599 -16.51 34.97 13.24
CA ALA A 599 -16.33 34.09 12.11
C ALA A 599 -16.79 32.64 12.41
N ILE A 600 -16.45 32.13 13.60
CA ILE A 600 -16.88 30.81 14.06
C ILE A 600 -18.40 30.76 14.26
N ARG A 601 -19.00 31.79 14.87
CA ARG A 601 -20.46 31.89 15.00
C ARG A 601 -21.14 31.97 13.63
N ARG A 602 -20.60 32.81 12.74
CA ARG A 602 -21.10 33.03 11.39
C ARG A 602 -21.07 31.74 10.56
N SER A 603 -20.01 30.95 10.65
CA SER A 603 -19.94 29.62 10.02
C SER A 603 -21.10 28.72 10.49
N ARG A 604 -21.38 28.68 11.80
CA ARG A 604 -22.49 27.88 12.33
C ARG A 604 -23.85 28.38 11.83
N ASP A 605 -24.02 29.69 11.72
CA ASP A 605 -25.26 30.30 11.26
C ASP A 605 -25.54 29.99 9.80
N VAL A 606 -24.54 30.05 8.91
CA VAL A 606 -24.74 29.73 7.48
C VAL A 606 -24.94 28.23 7.24
N VAL A 607 -24.37 27.37 8.09
CA VAL A 607 -24.58 25.90 8.01
C VAL A 607 -25.93 25.48 8.60
N ARG A 608 -26.55 26.31 9.47
CA ARG A 608 -27.83 26.00 10.12
C ARG A 608 -28.92 25.74 9.06
N GLY A 609 -29.68 24.66 9.25
CA GLY A 609 -30.71 24.21 8.30
C GLY A 609 -30.19 23.53 7.04
N HIS A 610 -28.87 23.55 6.78
CA HIS A 610 -28.26 23.03 5.56
C HIS A 610 -27.10 22.05 5.84
N TRP A 611 -27.12 21.40 7.01
CA TRP A 611 -26.02 20.56 7.47
C TRP A 611 -25.72 19.41 6.50
N TRP A 612 -26.72 18.62 6.10
CA TRP A 612 -26.53 17.50 5.16
C TRP A 612 -25.93 17.92 3.82
N ARG A 613 -26.41 19.05 3.29
CA ARG A 613 -25.87 19.64 2.06
C ARG A 613 -24.42 20.06 2.22
N THR A 614 -24.10 20.71 3.34
CA THR A 614 -22.75 21.17 3.63
C THR A 614 -21.81 19.99 3.79
N THR A 615 -22.16 19.03 4.64
CA THR A 615 -21.36 17.83 4.90
C THR A 615 -21.09 17.08 3.62
N ALA A 616 -22.11 16.80 2.81
CA ALA A 616 -21.93 15.99 1.61
C ALA A 616 -21.07 16.67 0.53
N VAL A 617 -21.26 17.97 0.27
CA VAL A 617 -20.43 18.69 -0.71
C VAL A 617 -19.00 18.86 -0.20
N ALA A 618 -18.84 19.26 1.07
CA ALA A 618 -17.52 19.45 1.68
C ALA A 618 -16.75 18.14 1.78
N ALA A 619 -17.38 17.06 2.29
CA ALA A 619 -16.74 15.74 2.39
C ALA A 619 -16.37 15.19 1.01
N LEU A 620 -17.25 15.32 0.01
CA LEU A 620 -16.95 14.88 -1.35
C LEU A 620 -15.75 15.63 -1.94
N VAL A 621 -15.75 16.96 -1.90
CA VAL A 621 -14.70 17.73 -2.56
C VAL A 621 -13.37 17.70 -1.81
N VAL A 622 -13.41 17.76 -0.48
CA VAL A 622 -12.21 17.67 0.35
C VAL A 622 -11.64 16.25 0.28
N GLY A 623 -12.49 15.22 0.34
CA GLY A 623 -12.06 13.82 0.19
C GLY A 623 -11.45 13.53 -1.17
N LEU A 624 -12.11 13.92 -2.27
CA LEU A 624 -11.55 13.79 -3.62
C LEU A 624 -10.22 14.54 -3.76
N GLY A 625 -10.16 15.78 -3.25
CA GLY A 625 -8.94 16.59 -3.27
C GLY A 625 -7.80 15.94 -2.50
N ALA A 626 -8.08 15.39 -1.32
CA ALA A 626 -7.09 14.71 -0.48
C ALA A 626 -6.55 13.43 -1.13
N ILE A 627 -7.42 12.63 -1.76
CA ILE A 627 -7.07 11.35 -2.40
C ILE A 627 -6.35 11.55 -3.74
N THR A 628 -6.51 12.70 -4.42
CA THR A 628 -5.93 12.89 -5.76
C THR A 628 -4.41 12.72 -5.80
N GLY A 629 -3.68 13.26 -4.80
CA GLY A 629 -2.23 13.11 -4.68
C GLY A 629 -1.80 11.63 -4.52
N PRO A 630 -2.29 10.93 -3.47
CA PRO A 630 -2.05 9.51 -3.26
C PRO A 630 -2.41 8.64 -4.45
N LEU A 631 -3.55 8.89 -5.10
CA LEU A 631 -3.97 8.12 -6.28
C LEU A 631 -2.97 8.24 -7.44
N VAL A 632 -2.46 9.45 -7.69
CA VAL A 632 -1.39 9.65 -8.69
C VAL A 632 -0.11 8.95 -8.25
N GLY A 633 0.22 8.97 -6.95
CA GLY A 633 1.37 8.28 -6.39
C GLY A 633 1.32 6.77 -6.60
N VAL A 634 0.20 6.14 -6.25
CA VAL A 634 -0.05 4.71 -6.44
C VAL A 634 0.11 4.34 -7.92
N VAL A 635 -0.48 5.12 -8.83
CA VAL A 635 -0.34 4.88 -10.28
C VAL A 635 1.12 4.97 -10.70
N LEU A 636 1.87 5.97 -10.24
CA LEU A 636 3.29 6.13 -10.58
C LEU A 636 4.15 4.99 -10.01
N LEU A 637 3.88 4.53 -8.78
CA LEU A 637 4.57 3.39 -8.17
C LEU A 637 4.38 2.09 -8.97
N LEU A 638 3.22 1.91 -9.59
CA LEU A 638 2.90 0.72 -10.38
C LEU A 638 3.42 0.75 -11.82
N VAL A 639 3.67 1.93 -12.38
CA VAL A 639 4.01 2.09 -13.82
C VAL A 639 5.37 2.71 -14.09
N SER A 640 6.12 3.11 -13.05
CA SER A 640 7.41 3.77 -13.19
C SER A 640 8.42 3.28 -12.16
N ASP A 641 9.68 3.17 -12.58
CA ASP A 641 10.83 2.90 -11.71
C ASP A 641 11.39 4.18 -11.07
N GLY A 642 10.55 5.22 -10.93
CA GLY A 642 10.98 6.50 -10.37
C GLY A 642 11.31 6.37 -8.89
N SER A 643 12.40 6.99 -8.44
CA SER A 643 12.73 7.05 -7.00
C SER A 643 11.55 7.60 -6.18
N PHE A 644 11.38 7.11 -4.95
CA PHE A 644 10.26 7.54 -4.09
C PHE A 644 10.22 9.04 -3.85
N ASP A 645 11.36 9.71 -3.76
CA ASP A 645 11.43 11.16 -3.60
C ASP A 645 10.81 11.90 -4.78
N VAL A 646 11.07 11.43 -6.01
CA VAL A 646 10.49 11.99 -7.22
C VAL A 646 8.99 11.75 -7.27
N ILE A 647 8.54 10.54 -6.93
CA ILE A 647 7.11 10.22 -6.89
C ILE A 647 6.39 11.08 -5.83
N ASN A 648 6.94 11.16 -4.62
CA ASN A 648 6.41 11.99 -3.53
C ASN A 648 6.42 13.49 -3.88
N LEU A 649 7.43 13.97 -4.61
CA LEU A 649 7.45 15.32 -5.15
C LEU A 649 6.30 15.53 -6.15
N ILE A 650 6.08 14.60 -7.07
CA ILE A 650 4.99 14.70 -8.04
C ILE A 650 3.63 14.67 -7.34
N THR A 651 3.41 13.78 -6.38
CA THR A 651 2.14 13.73 -5.62
C THR A 651 1.90 15.01 -4.83
N ALA A 652 2.94 15.59 -4.24
CA ALA A 652 2.84 16.89 -3.58
C ALA A 652 2.51 18.03 -4.58
N LEU A 653 3.10 18.01 -5.78
CA LEU A 653 2.80 18.97 -6.84
C LEU A 653 1.35 18.87 -7.35
N VAL A 654 0.70 17.70 -7.26
CA VAL A 654 -0.74 17.56 -7.56
C VAL A 654 -1.58 18.48 -6.66
N TYR A 655 -1.19 18.67 -5.39
CA TYR A 655 -1.93 19.53 -4.46
C TYR A 655 -1.86 21.03 -4.83
N VAL A 656 -0.82 21.48 -5.53
CA VAL A 656 -0.72 22.84 -6.10
C VAL A 656 -1.89 23.13 -7.03
N VAL A 657 -2.43 22.12 -7.70
CA VAL A 657 -3.56 22.27 -8.63
C VAL A 657 -4.88 21.90 -7.95
N ALA A 658 -4.91 20.80 -7.20
CA ALA A 658 -6.13 20.24 -6.63
C ALA A 658 -6.72 21.09 -5.49
N ILE A 659 -5.90 21.56 -4.54
CA ILE A 659 -6.41 22.27 -3.36
C ILE A 659 -7.03 23.63 -3.69
N PRO A 660 -6.48 24.46 -4.61
CA PRO A 660 -7.18 25.66 -5.04
C PRO A 660 -8.55 25.38 -5.65
N PHE A 661 -8.73 24.27 -6.37
CA PHE A 661 -10.04 23.86 -6.88
C PHE A 661 -11.01 23.51 -5.74
N VAL A 662 -10.56 22.73 -4.75
CA VAL A 662 -11.31 22.45 -3.51
C VAL A 662 -11.74 23.75 -2.84
N ALA A 663 -10.82 24.70 -2.66
CA ALA A 663 -11.06 25.98 -2.03
C ALA A 663 -12.10 26.83 -2.81
N ILE A 664 -12.10 26.80 -4.15
CA ILE A 664 -13.10 27.49 -4.97
C ILE A 664 -14.49 26.88 -4.72
N VAL A 665 -14.61 25.56 -4.71
CA VAL A 665 -15.88 24.86 -4.44
C VAL A 665 -16.40 25.23 -3.05
N LEU A 666 -15.54 25.23 -2.03
CA LEU A 666 -15.91 25.64 -0.67
C LEU A 666 -16.31 27.12 -0.60
N GLY A 667 -15.63 28.01 -1.35
CA GLY A 667 -16.01 29.42 -1.46
C GLY A 667 -17.40 29.62 -2.08
N TYR A 668 -17.69 28.93 -3.18
CA TYR A 668 -19.03 28.96 -3.78
C TYR A 668 -20.10 28.35 -2.88
N LEU A 669 -19.79 27.28 -2.15
CA LEU A 669 -20.70 26.66 -1.18
C LEU A 669 -21.00 27.62 -0.03
N TYR A 670 -19.99 28.29 0.53
CA TYR A 670 -20.18 29.31 1.55
C TYR A 670 -21.09 30.46 1.06
N LEU A 671 -20.86 30.96 -0.15
CA LEU A 671 -21.67 32.03 -0.73
C LEU A 671 -23.12 31.59 -1.03
N ASP A 672 -23.33 30.35 -1.49
CA ASP A 672 -24.67 29.76 -1.66
C ASP A 672 -25.42 29.71 -0.31
N LEU A 673 -24.76 29.20 0.74
CA LEU A 673 -25.31 29.12 2.09
C LEU A 673 -25.59 30.51 2.68
N ARG A 674 -24.68 31.47 2.47
CA ARG A 674 -24.84 32.86 2.91
C ARG A 674 -26.08 33.51 2.30
N VAL A 675 -26.28 33.36 1.00
CA VAL A 675 -27.45 33.91 0.29
C VAL A 675 -28.74 33.23 0.77
N ARG A 676 -28.71 31.93 1.06
CA ARG A 676 -29.85 31.19 1.62
C ARG A 676 -30.20 31.67 3.03
N ALA A 677 -29.22 31.82 3.90
CA ALA A 677 -29.41 32.29 5.28
C ALA A 677 -29.90 33.76 5.36
N GLY A 678 -29.61 34.57 4.33
CA GLY A 678 -30.07 35.97 4.25
C GLY A 678 -31.44 36.18 3.59
N SER A 679 -32.06 35.13 3.05
CA SER A 679 -33.39 35.22 2.42
C SER A 679 -34.45 34.56 3.30
N PRO A 680 -35.66 35.10 3.43
CA PRO A 680 -36.76 34.38 4.09
C PRO A 680 -37.10 33.08 3.33
N GLU A 681 -37.57 32.08 4.06
CA GLU A 681 -38.04 30.82 3.48
C GLU A 681 -39.27 31.06 2.57
N PRO A 682 -39.51 30.21 1.55
CA PRO A 682 -40.75 30.27 0.77
C PRO A 682 -41.94 29.97 1.69
N GLY A 683 -42.62 31.02 2.17
CA GLY A 683 -43.81 30.90 3.03
C GLY A 683 -43.87 31.89 4.20
N GLU A 684 -42.79 32.62 4.51
CA GLU A 684 -42.79 33.58 5.60
C GLU A 684 -43.02 35.01 5.09
N ALA A 685 -44.25 35.51 5.24
CA ALA A 685 -44.62 36.86 4.85
C ALA A 685 -43.99 37.89 5.81
N ARG A 686 -43.27 38.87 5.26
CA ARG A 686 -42.95 40.12 5.99
C ARG A 686 -44.04 41.17 5.75
N PRO A 687 -44.35 42.01 6.75
CA PRO A 687 -45.25 43.13 6.56
C PRO A 687 -44.68 44.08 5.51
N ASP A 688 -45.56 44.59 4.65
CA ASP A 688 -45.24 45.47 3.54
C ASP A 688 -44.37 46.66 4.00
N VAL A 689 -43.13 46.70 3.52
CA VAL A 689 -42.30 47.90 3.59
C VAL A 689 -42.72 48.79 2.41
N PRO A 690 -43.18 50.03 2.63
CA PRO A 690 -43.54 50.92 1.54
C PRO A 690 -42.35 51.17 0.63
N ALA A 691 -42.56 51.10 -0.69
CA ALA A 691 -41.54 51.27 -1.70
C ALA A 691 -40.80 52.62 -1.52
N GLY A 692 -39.50 52.55 -1.21
CA GLY A 692 -38.65 53.75 -1.17
C GLY A 692 -37.38 53.68 -0.32
N ALA A 693 -37.17 52.67 0.52
CA ALA A 693 -35.98 52.62 1.39
C ALA A 693 -35.09 51.39 1.08
N TRP A 694 -33.98 51.65 0.40
CA TRP A 694 -32.82 50.77 0.41
C TRP A 694 -32.08 50.89 1.76
N PRO A 695 -31.48 49.80 2.23
CA PRO A 695 -30.08 49.84 2.66
C PRO A 695 -29.17 49.21 1.60
#